data_AF-A0A7J2LYR7-F1
#
_entry.id   AF-A0A7J2LYR7-F1
#
_cell.length_a   1.000
_cell.length_b   1.000
_cell.length_c   1.000
_cell.angle_alpha   90.00
_cell.angle_beta   90.00
_cell.angle_gamma   90.00
#
_symmetry.space_group_name_H-M   'P 1'
#
loop_
_entity.id
_entity.type
_entity.pdbx_description
1 polymer ?
#
loop_
_entity_poly.entity_id
_entity_poly.type
_entity_poly.pdbx_seq_one_letter_code
_entity_poly.pdbx_strand_id
1 'polypeptide(L)'
;RAEDDLTHMLVEILKANKKLTESIKSGAPNSVVEREWDLLQYWVAVFYRNAMAGLPVAMQRGTRRPLKTPFQRLEGKEGRFRKNLVGKRVDFSSRTVISPDPMIDIDEVGVPVEIAMTLTIPEYVNENNIEWLKELVLRGPDQYPGANYVRKGGGMPISLKVVKARGLLEEIAESLQPGDVVERHLMDGDYVIFNRQPSLHRLSIMGHRVKVLPGSTFRLHPGTCLPYNADFDGDEMNLHAPQLMEARIEAKHLMSVTKNMLSPRTGGSIVGARQDLITALYLLTKKGSVFNREDASRLLATVGITELPEPAIQSPVELWTGKQLISTLLPPDLEYETTAKLCKEKELCRDPESPIDGYVLIIDGKILSGVLDESTVGTLVRGKQTIIDILIRDYGEEKAAEFLNKLLRLAAKSILLYGVTVTLNELILPKEARRELEDLFKKAAEEVDRKVAEFERTRGAKRYMTKEELLRATLEEQMLEFDIVRSLDALRTKATDVIAKYVKPESHAMIMAKTGARGSIANLAQVMGLVGQQTVKSRVGFVLTSGRPKKGFRERALSYFKRGDLRLEARGFVKSGYMQGLNPAEFVFHAMTSRESLVDKGRRTEDSGYFYRRVANSLKDIYVEYDRTVRDSQGRIIQFAFGGDGMDPVKLFKGEPVNLKKVVRDLVSPKKSGGLSKKKIQELVKAAELPEYLADLLHEARATQEEVEAVIEEVKRRLEEAKVEVLTPIGIISAQSIAEPTTQMVLRTFHAPGVLAMDVTHGVERFKELVFYVSTSTPTMTIYLKPEYAKDKAKAEAAAKKLREVKIKDLLKEYRIDNLAFSVELTLDGERMADSGVDLDELVNFLKKAVKGIKGTVEVRDNDKLSISMIEAAKRERPYLTLRQWTQRVLEKRIRGIEGISRVWVEATDEGELVIKTRGSNLKEVIKLDFVDPSRTITNDCREIFEVLGVEAARACILNELTRILNEQGLEVDQRYVSLVADAMTYTGKPTPLSLQASGVPSGFFSEMKTPLSKMAYEWVYHVVLNTARKGEDNPIMGPLDALIMGQTPPVGTGRVEIRWDWSKTERMLREEVT
;
A
#
# COMPACT_ATOMS: atom_id res chain seq x y z
N ARG A 1 -50.80 -13.51 -4.89
CA ARG A 1 -49.36 -13.64 -4.59
C ARG A 1 -48.61 -13.45 -5.91
N ALA A 2 -47.56 -12.63 -5.96
CA ALA A 2 -46.70 -12.59 -7.14
C ALA A 2 -45.80 -13.84 -7.11
N GLU A 3 -45.79 -14.62 -8.18
CA GLU A 3 -44.92 -15.79 -8.30
C GLU A 3 -43.50 -15.38 -8.70
N ASP A 4 -42.53 -16.25 -8.45
CA ASP A 4 -41.13 -16.01 -8.76
C ASP A 4 -40.87 -16.03 -10.28
N ASP A 5 -39.85 -15.27 -10.73
CA ASP A 5 -39.48 -15.22 -12.16
C ASP A 5 -39.20 -16.61 -12.76
N LEU A 6 -38.62 -17.53 -11.98
CA LEU A 6 -38.35 -18.91 -12.43
C LEU A 6 -39.65 -19.68 -12.66
N THR A 7 -40.64 -19.50 -11.79
CA THR A 7 -41.96 -20.13 -11.93
C THR A 7 -42.63 -19.65 -13.21
N HIS A 8 -42.58 -18.34 -13.50
CA HIS A 8 -43.10 -17.80 -14.75
C HIS A 8 -42.43 -18.41 -15.98
N MET A 9 -41.10 -18.58 -15.98
CA MET A 9 -40.38 -19.22 -17.09
C MET A 9 -40.75 -20.70 -17.24
N LEU A 10 -40.87 -21.45 -16.14
CA LEU A 10 -41.29 -22.85 -16.16
C LEU A 10 -42.70 -23.02 -16.72
N VAL A 11 -43.62 -22.11 -16.39
CA VAL A 11 -44.97 -22.11 -16.94
C VAL A 11 -44.96 -21.89 -18.46
N GLU A 12 -44.13 -20.98 -18.98
CA GLU A 12 -44.01 -20.76 -20.42
C GLU A 12 -43.35 -21.96 -21.15
N ILE A 13 -42.36 -22.61 -20.53
CA ILE A 13 -41.78 -23.87 -21.02
C ILE A 13 -42.86 -24.96 -21.10
N LEU A 14 -43.67 -25.13 -20.06
CA LEU A 14 -44.74 -26.13 -20.03
C LEU A 14 -45.80 -25.86 -21.10
N LYS A 15 -46.18 -24.59 -21.31
CA LYS A 15 -47.11 -24.19 -22.37
C LYS A 15 -46.54 -24.50 -23.76
N ALA A 16 -45.30 -24.13 -24.03
CA ALA A 16 -44.63 -24.41 -25.29
C ALA A 16 -44.52 -25.92 -25.55
N ASN A 17 -44.15 -26.70 -24.53
CA ASN A 17 -44.04 -28.16 -24.63
C ASN A 17 -45.40 -28.84 -24.90
N LYS A 18 -46.45 -28.41 -24.19
CA LYS A 18 -47.81 -28.94 -24.41
C LYS A 18 -48.29 -28.65 -25.85
N LYS A 19 -48.07 -27.42 -26.33
CA LYS A 19 -48.46 -26.99 -27.68
C LYS A 19 -47.68 -27.70 -28.78
N LEU A 20 -46.38 -27.93 -28.59
CA LEU A 20 -45.57 -28.77 -29.46
C LEU A 20 -46.11 -30.21 -29.51
N THR A 21 -46.41 -30.79 -28.34
CA THR A 21 -46.96 -32.15 -28.24
C THR A 21 -48.31 -32.28 -28.94
N GLU A 22 -49.19 -31.28 -28.78
CA GLU A 22 -50.50 -31.23 -29.45
C GLU A 22 -50.34 -31.12 -30.97
N SER A 23 -49.39 -30.30 -31.45
CA SER A 23 -49.12 -30.11 -32.88
C SER A 23 -48.56 -31.38 -33.54
N ILE A 24 -47.72 -32.14 -32.83
CA ILE A 24 -47.22 -33.45 -33.30
C ILE A 24 -48.37 -34.46 -33.35
N LYS A 25 -49.20 -34.54 -32.30
CA LYS A 25 -50.34 -35.47 -32.25
C LYS A 25 -51.41 -35.18 -33.29
N SER A 26 -51.63 -33.92 -33.65
CA SER A 26 -52.63 -33.51 -34.65
C SER A 26 -52.14 -33.63 -36.09
N GLY A 27 -50.88 -34.02 -36.33
CA GLY A 27 -50.31 -34.13 -37.67
C GLY A 27 -50.10 -32.77 -38.35
N ALA A 28 -49.76 -31.73 -37.58
CA ALA A 28 -49.50 -30.39 -38.11
C ALA A 28 -48.33 -30.38 -39.12
N PRO A 29 -48.28 -29.43 -40.07
CA PRO A 29 -47.17 -29.30 -41.01
C PRO A 29 -45.81 -29.14 -40.30
N ASN A 30 -44.74 -29.69 -40.88
CA ASN A 30 -43.38 -29.65 -40.31
C ASN A 30 -42.92 -28.22 -39.94
N SER A 31 -43.27 -27.22 -40.75
CA SER A 31 -42.93 -25.82 -40.48
C SER A 31 -43.57 -25.28 -39.19
N VAL A 32 -44.73 -25.79 -38.80
CA VAL A 32 -45.39 -25.43 -37.53
C VAL A 32 -44.70 -26.13 -36.37
N VAL A 33 -44.37 -27.42 -36.54
CA VAL A 33 -43.65 -28.19 -35.52
C VAL A 33 -42.28 -27.60 -35.24
N GLU A 34 -41.52 -27.24 -36.28
CA GLU A 34 -40.21 -26.57 -36.16
C GLU A 34 -40.33 -25.22 -35.43
N ARG A 35 -41.36 -24.43 -35.72
CA ARG A 35 -41.57 -23.15 -35.03
C ARG A 35 -41.89 -23.32 -33.54
N GLU A 36 -42.74 -24.28 -33.18
CA GLU A 36 -43.05 -24.55 -31.76
C GLU A 36 -41.84 -25.19 -31.04
N TRP A 37 -41.03 -25.98 -31.75
CA TRP A 37 -39.74 -26.48 -31.28
C TRP A 37 -38.77 -25.34 -30.98
N ASP A 38 -38.61 -24.38 -31.89
CA ASP A 38 -37.76 -23.20 -31.70
C ASP A 38 -38.22 -22.35 -30.51
N LEU A 39 -39.54 -22.21 -30.33
CA LEU A 39 -40.11 -21.50 -29.18
C LEU A 39 -39.83 -22.21 -27.85
N LEU A 40 -39.94 -23.54 -27.82
CA LEU A 40 -39.57 -24.33 -26.65
C LEU A 40 -38.07 -24.19 -26.37
N GLN A 41 -37.23 -24.32 -27.39
CA GLN A 41 -35.78 -24.17 -27.28
C GLN A 41 -35.39 -22.79 -26.77
N TYR A 42 -36.06 -21.72 -27.25
CA TYR A 42 -35.89 -20.37 -26.75
C TYR A 42 -36.19 -20.26 -25.26
N TRP A 43 -37.34 -20.76 -24.78
CA TRP A 43 -37.71 -20.67 -23.37
C TRP A 43 -36.80 -21.51 -22.47
N VAL A 44 -36.34 -22.68 -22.93
CA VAL A 44 -35.34 -23.48 -22.22
C VAL A 44 -34.00 -22.76 -22.14
N ALA A 45 -33.54 -22.16 -23.25
CA ALA A 45 -32.31 -21.37 -23.27
C ALA A 45 -32.41 -20.14 -22.33
N VAL A 46 -33.52 -19.40 -22.40
CA VAL A 46 -33.81 -18.25 -21.54
C VAL A 46 -33.84 -18.64 -20.07
N PHE A 47 -34.38 -19.80 -19.71
CA PHE A 47 -34.43 -20.26 -18.32
C PHE A 47 -33.04 -20.32 -17.70
N TYR A 48 -32.04 -20.82 -18.43
CA TYR A 48 -30.66 -20.82 -17.95
C TYR A 48 -29.97 -19.46 -18.12
N ARG A 49 -30.16 -18.79 -19.26
CA ARG A 49 -29.53 -17.50 -19.55
C ARG A 49 -30.41 -16.62 -20.45
N ASN A 50 -30.97 -15.57 -19.86
CA ASN A 50 -31.86 -14.63 -20.53
C ASN A 50 -31.13 -13.61 -21.42
N ALA A 51 -29.81 -13.43 -21.24
CA ALA A 51 -28.98 -12.50 -22.02
C ALA A 51 -27.95 -13.27 -22.86
N MET A 52 -28.43 -13.93 -23.93
CA MET A 52 -27.60 -14.57 -24.95
C MET A 52 -27.43 -13.68 -26.17
N ALA A 53 -26.26 -13.70 -26.80
CA ALA A 53 -26.01 -12.91 -27.99
C ALA A 53 -26.92 -13.37 -29.15
N GLY A 54 -27.63 -12.43 -29.78
CA GLY A 54 -28.52 -12.71 -30.90
C GLY A 54 -29.94 -13.18 -30.56
N LEU A 55 -30.29 -13.33 -29.28
CA LEU A 55 -31.64 -13.69 -28.83
C LEU A 55 -32.33 -12.53 -28.09
N PRO A 56 -33.66 -12.38 -28.21
CA PRO A 56 -34.40 -11.36 -27.47
C PRO A 56 -34.40 -11.67 -25.96
N VAL A 57 -34.36 -10.63 -25.13
CA VAL A 57 -34.39 -10.77 -23.67
C VAL A 57 -35.85 -10.91 -23.22
N ALA A 58 -36.18 -11.99 -22.52
CA ALA A 58 -37.48 -12.21 -21.91
C ALA A 58 -37.71 -11.23 -20.75
N MET A 59 -38.83 -10.51 -20.82
CA MET A 59 -39.22 -9.50 -19.84
C MET A 59 -40.46 -9.94 -19.06
N GLN A 60 -40.53 -9.51 -17.81
CA GLN A 60 -41.71 -9.63 -16.98
C GLN A 60 -42.86 -8.78 -17.55
N ARG A 61 -44.06 -9.35 -17.63
CA ARG A 61 -45.25 -8.65 -18.12
C ARG A 61 -45.58 -7.47 -17.19
N GLY A 62 -45.82 -6.30 -17.77
CA GLY A 62 -46.16 -5.07 -17.03
C GLY A 62 -44.96 -4.18 -16.68
N THR A 63 -43.95 -4.72 -15.99
CA THR A 63 -42.81 -3.92 -15.47
C THR A 63 -41.67 -3.73 -16.48
N ARG A 64 -41.67 -4.46 -17.61
CA ARG A 64 -40.57 -4.49 -18.61
C ARG A 64 -39.20 -4.82 -18.01
N ARG A 65 -39.16 -5.39 -16.81
CA ARG A 65 -37.93 -5.85 -16.15
C ARG A 65 -37.50 -7.19 -16.74
N PRO A 66 -36.22 -7.42 -17.05
CA PRO A 66 -35.73 -8.74 -17.46
C PRO A 66 -36.01 -9.81 -16.38
N LEU A 67 -36.46 -10.99 -16.79
CA LEU A 67 -36.63 -12.14 -15.88
C LEU A 67 -35.26 -12.61 -15.38
N LYS A 68 -35.14 -12.90 -14.07
CA LYS A 68 -33.90 -13.39 -13.45
C LYS A 68 -33.79 -14.91 -13.51
N THR A 69 -32.79 -15.40 -14.23
CA THR A 69 -32.42 -16.82 -14.37
C THR A 69 -31.65 -17.38 -13.17
N PRO A 70 -31.49 -18.70 -13.02
CA PRO A 70 -30.68 -19.31 -11.98
C PRO A 70 -29.22 -18.83 -12.01
N PHE A 71 -28.57 -18.81 -13.18
CA PHE A 71 -27.18 -18.36 -13.28
C PHE A 71 -27.01 -16.86 -12.95
N GLN A 72 -27.95 -16.00 -13.36
CA GLN A 72 -27.95 -14.59 -12.94
C GLN A 72 -28.19 -14.39 -11.45
N ARG A 73 -28.83 -15.34 -10.75
CA ARG A 73 -28.96 -15.33 -9.28
C ARG A 73 -27.68 -15.78 -8.59
N LEU A 74 -26.84 -16.57 -9.25
CA LEU A 74 -25.56 -17.04 -8.73
C LEU A 74 -24.42 -16.04 -8.99
N GLU A 75 -24.45 -15.37 -10.14
CA GLU A 75 -23.40 -14.47 -10.62
C GLU A 75 -23.46 -13.04 -10.04
N GLY A 76 -22.30 -12.37 -10.04
CA GLY A 76 -22.18 -10.96 -9.70
C GLY A 76 -22.03 -10.66 -8.20
N LYS A 77 -21.93 -9.36 -7.86
CA LYS A 77 -21.79 -8.90 -6.47
C LYS A 77 -23.02 -9.23 -5.61
N GLU A 78 -24.20 -9.12 -6.21
CA GLU A 78 -25.49 -9.42 -5.57
C GLU A 78 -25.90 -10.89 -5.68
N GLY A 79 -25.10 -11.72 -6.36
CA GLY A 79 -25.35 -13.14 -6.56
C GLY A 79 -25.09 -13.97 -5.29
N ARG A 80 -25.68 -15.16 -5.21
CA ARG A 80 -25.61 -16.03 -4.02
C ARG A 80 -24.19 -16.34 -3.56
N PHE A 81 -23.27 -16.65 -4.48
CA PHE A 81 -21.89 -16.98 -4.11
C PHE A 81 -21.20 -15.82 -3.35
N ARG A 82 -21.29 -14.58 -3.86
CA ARG A 82 -20.62 -13.44 -3.21
C ARG A 82 -21.42 -12.84 -2.05
N LYS A 83 -22.74 -12.67 -2.20
CA LYS A 83 -23.59 -11.96 -1.24
C LYS A 83 -24.08 -12.82 -0.08
N ASN A 84 -24.19 -14.13 -0.28
CA ASN A 84 -24.75 -15.04 0.73
C ASN A 84 -23.78 -16.11 1.20
N LEU A 85 -22.75 -16.49 0.43
CA LEU A 85 -21.79 -17.52 0.86
C LEU A 85 -20.50 -16.86 1.36
N VAL A 86 -19.89 -15.98 0.56
CA VAL A 86 -18.63 -15.29 0.93
C VAL A 86 -18.86 -14.13 1.90
N GLY A 87 -19.82 -13.27 1.61
CA GLY A 87 -20.30 -12.25 2.56
C GLY A 87 -21.64 -12.67 3.16
N LYS A 88 -21.87 -12.39 4.44
CA LYS A 88 -23.16 -12.60 5.12
C LYS A 88 -23.43 -11.44 6.07
N ARG A 89 -24.71 -11.13 6.30
CA ARG A 89 -25.10 -10.37 7.50
C ARG A 89 -24.98 -11.32 8.68
N VAL A 90 -24.41 -10.83 9.78
CA VAL A 90 -24.10 -11.63 10.96
C VAL A 90 -24.88 -11.09 12.15
N ASP A 91 -25.34 -12.01 12.99
CA ASP A 91 -25.95 -11.69 14.29
C ASP A 91 -24.85 -11.35 15.32
N PHE A 92 -25.25 -10.96 16.53
CA PHE A 92 -24.35 -10.59 17.62
C PHE A 92 -23.32 -9.52 17.24
N SER A 93 -23.78 -8.53 16.46
CA SER A 93 -22.99 -7.39 16.04
C SER A 93 -23.74 -6.08 16.26
N SER A 94 -22.99 -5.01 16.45
CA SER A 94 -23.52 -3.65 16.60
C SER A 94 -22.63 -2.66 15.85
N ARG A 95 -23.18 -1.47 15.60
CA ARG A 95 -22.50 -0.39 14.87
C ARG A 95 -22.97 0.95 15.43
N THR A 96 -22.02 1.82 15.74
CA THR A 96 -22.29 3.21 16.12
C THR A 96 -21.06 4.08 15.80
N VAL A 97 -21.21 5.38 15.96
CA VAL A 97 -20.15 6.39 15.79
C VAL A 97 -19.07 6.20 16.84
N ILE A 98 -17.80 6.42 16.46
CA ILE A 98 -16.66 6.40 17.39
C ILE A 98 -16.35 7.79 17.95
N SER A 99 -15.81 7.82 19.17
CA SER A 99 -15.39 9.03 19.89
C SER A 99 -14.05 8.80 20.59
N PRO A 100 -13.20 9.83 20.73
CA PRO A 100 -11.90 9.69 21.37
C PRO A 100 -12.04 9.59 22.89
N ASP A 101 -11.30 8.68 23.51
CA ASP A 101 -11.11 8.67 24.96
C ASP A 101 -9.65 8.31 25.28
N PRO A 102 -8.80 9.28 25.69
CA PRO A 102 -7.39 9.01 25.99
C PRO A 102 -7.18 8.38 27.38
N MET A 103 -8.25 8.14 28.15
CA MET A 103 -8.14 7.60 29.52
C MET A 103 -8.40 6.10 29.60
N ILE A 104 -9.07 5.51 28.61
CA ILE A 104 -9.18 4.04 28.49
C ILE A 104 -7.86 3.44 28.00
N ASP A 105 -7.64 2.15 28.24
CA ASP A 105 -6.43 1.47 27.73
C ASP A 105 -6.47 1.35 26.19
N ILE A 106 -5.31 1.22 25.54
CA ILE A 106 -5.20 1.06 24.09
C ILE A 106 -5.92 -0.19 23.55
N ASP A 107 -6.05 -1.23 24.37
CA ASP A 107 -6.71 -2.49 24.02
C ASP A 107 -8.16 -2.57 24.52
N GLU A 108 -8.68 -1.48 25.08
CA GLU A 108 -10.08 -1.35 25.49
C GLU A 108 -10.92 -0.64 24.43
N VAL A 109 -12.18 -1.06 24.31
CA VAL A 109 -13.22 -0.34 23.58
C VAL A 109 -14.37 0.03 24.51
N GLY A 110 -14.68 1.31 24.56
CA GLY A 110 -15.83 1.82 25.30
C GLY A 110 -17.13 1.41 24.63
N VAL A 111 -17.97 0.61 25.29
CA VAL A 111 -19.25 0.14 24.76
C VAL A 111 -20.41 0.79 25.52
N PRO A 112 -21.36 1.43 24.81
CA PRO A 112 -22.60 1.92 25.41
C PRO A 112 -23.38 0.85 26.18
N VAL A 113 -23.93 1.21 27.34
CA VAL A 113 -24.76 0.32 28.17
C VAL A 113 -25.91 -0.31 27.37
N GLU A 114 -26.58 0.45 26.50
CA GLU A 114 -27.68 -0.06 25.65
C GLU A 114 -27.22 -1.18 24.71
N ILE A 115 -26.03 -1.04 24.14
CA ILE A 115 -25.42 -2.06 23.27
C ILE A 115 -25.02 -3.27 24.11
N ALA A 116 -24.42 -3.04 25.28
CA ALA A 116 -23.98 -4.10 26.18
C ALA A 116 -25.14 -4.98 26.69
N MET A 117 -26.31 -4.39 26.96
CA MET A 117 -27.53 -5.11 27.35
C MET A 117 -28.18 -5.87 26.19
N THR A 118 -27.93 -5.46 24.94
CA THR A 118 -28.50 -6.10 23.76
C THR A 118 -27.65 -7.27 23.29
N LEU A 119 -26.32 -7.12 23.26
CA LEU A 119 -25.39 -8.17 22.89
C LEU A 119 -25.23 -9.15 24.04
N THR A 120 -25.27 -10.44 23.73
CA THR A 120 -25.16 -11.51 24.73
C THR A 120 -23.93 -12.37 24.52
N ILE A 121 -23.46 -12.94 25.63
CA ILE A 121 -22.41 -13.95 25.68
C ILE A 121 -22.99 -15.20 26.35
N PRO A 122 -22.92 -16.37 25.70
CA PRO A 122 -23.37 -17.62 26.30
C PRO A 122 -22.32 -18.10 27.31
N GLU A 123 -22.76 -18.27 28.55
CA GLU A 123 -21.97 -18.80 29.65
C GLU A 123 -22.55 -20.15 30.10
N TYR A 124 -21.71 -21.18 30.16
CA TYR A 124 -22.12 -22.51 30.62
C TYR A 124 -22.14 -22.53 32.14
N VAL A 125 -23.27 -22.96 32.71
CA VAL A 125 -23.44 -23.10 34.16
C VAL A 125 -22.57 -24.26 34.65
N ASN A 126 -21.77 -24.00 35.67
CA ASN A 126 -20.96 -24.97 36.40
C ASN A 126 -20.99 -24.65 37.90
N GLU A 127 -20.38 -25.50 38.72
CA GLU A 127 -20.38 -25.37 40.18
C GLU A 127 -19.76 -24.05 40.66
N ASN A 128 -18.81 -23.48 39.91
CA ASN A 128 -18.10 -22.26 40.30
C ASN A 128 -18.86 -20.98 39.95
N ASN A 129 -19.70 -20.98 38.92
CA ASN A 129 -20.34 -19.77 38.40
C ASN A 129 -21.88 -19.74 38.58
N ILE A 130 -22.49 -20.83 39.08
CA ILE A 130 -23.95 -20.95 39.18
C ILE A 130 -24.59 -19.85 40.02
N GLU A 131 -24.03 -19.51 41.18
CA GLU A 131 -24.58 -18.47 42.06
C GLU A 131 -24.50 -17.08 41.42
N TRP A 132 -23.42 -16.80 40.71
CA TRP A 132 -23.27 -15.56 39.95
C TRP A 132 -24.27 -15.48 38.78
N LEU A 133 -24.47 -16.58 38.04
CA LEU A 133 -25.42 -16.63 36.94
C LEU A 133 -26.88 -16.52 37.41
N LYS A 134 -27.21 -17.10 38.58
CA LYS A 134 -28.51 -16.90 39.24
C LYS A 134 -28.78 -15.41 39.48
N GLU A 135 -27.79 -14.68 40.01
CA GLU A 135 -27.92 -13.25 40.24
C GLU A 135 -28.22 -12.47 38.96
N LEU A 136 -27.53 -12.79 37.84
CA LEU A 136 -27.78 -12.15 36.55
C LEU A 136 -29.17 -12.45 35.99
N VAL A 137 -29.67 -13.67 36.17
CA VAL A 137 -31.03 -14.06 35.77
C VAL A 137 -32.08 -13.33 36.61
N LEU A 138 -31.85 -13.17 37.92
CA LEU A 138 -32.74 -12.43 38.83
C LEU A 138 -32.84 -10.94 38.48
N ARG A 139 -31.73 -10.32 38.06
CA ARG A 139 -31.70 -8.94 37.57
C ARG A 139 -32.43 -8.78 36.23
N GLY A 140 -32.48 -9.85 35.42
CA GLY A 140 -33.21 -9.90 34.17
C GLY A 140 -32.59 -9.06 33.04
N PRO A 141 -33.34 -8.78 31.97
CA PRO A 141 -32.81 -8.14 30.77
C PRO A 141 -32.74 -6.60 30.83
N ASP A 142 -33.47 -5.98 31.76
CA ASP A 142 -33.66 -4.52 31.83
C ASP A 142 -32.66 -3.83 32.79
N GLN A 143 -31.92 -4.59 33.61
CA GLN A 143 -30.90 -4.06 34.53
C GLN A 143 -29.50 -4.56 34.13
N TYR A 144 -28.54 -3.65 33.97
CA TYR A 144 -27.14 -3.99 33.72
C TYR A 144 -26.34 -4.13 35.02
N PRO A 145 -25.48 -5.16 35.17
CA PRO A 145 -25.38 -6.35 34.33
C PRO A 145 -26.47 -7.39 34.66
N GLY A 146 -27.06 -8.00 33.63
CA GLY A 146 -28.11 -9.00 33.72
C GLY A 146 -28.05 -10.04 32.59
N ALA A 147 -29.18 -10.66 32.24
CA ALA A 147 -29.26 -11.71 31.21
C ALA A 147 -30.52 -11.63 30.35
N ASN A 148 -30.43 -12.14 29.11
CA ASN A 148 -31.54 -12.09 28.16
C ASN A 148 -32.22 -13.44 27.92
N TYR A 149 -31.47 -14.54 27.94
CA TYR A 149 -31.99 -15.88 27.66
C TYR A 149 -31.38 -16.94 28.58
N VAL A 150 -32.16 -18.00 28.84
CA VAL A 150 -31.69 -19.22 29.52
C VAL A 150 -32.05 -20.44 28.66
N ARG A 151 -31.09 -21.34 28.42
CA ARG A 151 -31.28 -22.59 27.70
C ARG A 151 -31.04 -23.75 28.64
N LYS A 152 -32.08 -24.57 28.84
CA LYS A 152 -31.99 -25.77 29.67
C LYS A 152 -31.76 -27.02 28.84
N GLY A 153 -30.71 -27.80 29.14
CA GLY A 153 -30.46 -29.11 28.52
C GLY A 153 -30.56 -29.18 26.99
N GLY A 154 -30.20 -28.11 26.26
CA GLY A 154 -30.31 -28.04 24.80
C GLY A 154 -31.71 -27.77 24.22
N GLY A 155 -32.70 -27.47 25.07
CA GLY A 155 -34.05 -27.06 24.67
C GLY A 155 -34.13 -25.66 24.05
N MET A 156 -35.34 -25.25 23.69
CA MET A 156 -35.59 -23.91 23.12
C MET A 156 -35.24 -22.81 24.14
N PRO A 157 -34.56 -21.72 23.73
CA PRO A 157 -34.19 -20.65 24.65
C PRO A 157 -35.42 -19.98 25.29
N ILE A 158 -35.41 -19.90 26.60
CA ILE A 158 -36.40 -19.17 27.40
C ILE A 158 -36.01 -17.69 27.39
N SER A 159 -36.88 -16.83 26.85
CA SER A 159 -36.65 -15.39 26.80
C SER A 159 -37.06 -14.71 28.10
N LEU A 160 -36.09 -14.15 28.82
CA LEU A 160 -36.32 -13.40 30.05
C LEU A 160 -37.06 -12.07 29.79
N LYS A 161 -37.09 -11.60 28.53
CA LYS A 161 -37.89 -10.42 28.13
C LYS A 161 -39.39 -10.67 28.15
N VAL A 162 -39.82 -11.92 27.97
CA VAL A 162 -41.24 -12.32 28.01
C VAL A 162 -41.64 -12.62 29.46
N VAL A 163 -40.73 -13.25 30.21
CA VAL A 163 -40.94 -13.66 31.60
C VAL A 163 -40.42 -12.57 32.56
N LYS A 164 -41.02 -11.37 32.51
CA LYS A 164 -40.56 -10.22 33.32
C LYS A 164 -40.96 -10.28 34.80
N ALA A 165 -41.91 -11.13 35.16
CA ALA A 165 -42.42 -11.18 36.53
C ALA A 165 -41.38 -11.78 37.47
N ARG A 166 -41.03 -11.05 38.52
CA ARG A 166 -39.95 -11.38 39.46
C ARG A 166 -40.04 -12.80 40.03
N GLY A 167 -41.24 -13.27 40.40
CA GLY A 167 -41.43 -14.62 40.94
C GLY A 167 -41.11 -15.75 39.93
N LEU A 168 -41.30 -15.52 38.63
CA LEU A 168 -40.92 -16.48 37.60
C LEU A 168 -39.42 -16.44 37.28
N LEU A 169 -38.77 -15.28 37.43
CA LEU A 169 -37.31 -15.18 37.33
C LEU A 169 -36.62 -15.92 38.49
N GLU A 170 -37.18 -15.83 39.69
CA GLU A 170 -36.73 -16.57 40.88
C GLU A 170 -36.84 -18.09 40.65
N GLU A 171 -37.98 -18.56 40.13
CA GLU A 171 -38.16 -19.99 39.78
C GLU A 171 -37.14 -20.46 38.71
N ILE A 172 -36.89 -19.66 37.67
CA ILE A 172 -35.92 -19.99 36.62
C ILE A 172 -34.49 -20.03 37.18
N ALA A 173 -34.13 -19.08 38.04
CA ALA A 173 -32.80 -19.01 38.65
C ALA A 173 -32.56 -20.19 39.59
N GLU A 174 -33.50 -20.51 40.48
CA GLU A 174 -33.38 -21.66 41.40
C GLU A 174 -33.28 -22.98 40.67
N SER A 175 -33.90 -23.07 39.49
CA SER A 175 -33.93 -24.28 38.68
C SER A 175 -32.77 -24.39 37.67
N LEU A 176 -31.77 -23.51 37.73
CA LEU A 176 -30.52 -23.65 36.96
C LEU A 176 -29.71 -24.86 37.44
N GLN A 177 -29.17 -25.62 36.50
CA GLN A 177 -28.32 -26.77 36.79
C GLN A 177 -27.01 -26.71 35.99
N PRO A 178 -25.92 -27.33 36.48
CA PRO A 178 -24.70 -27.48 35.71
C PRO A 178 -24.99 -28.10 34.33
N GLY A 179 -24.48 -27.47 33.26
CA GLY A 179 -24.76 -27.83 31.87
C GLY A 179 -25.82 -26.97 31.18
N ASP A 180 -26.62 -26.18 31.92
CA ASP A 180 -27.46 -25.14 31.34
C ASP A 180 -26.62 -23.99 30.76
N VAL A 181 -27.19 -23.18 29.87
CA VAL A 181 -26.51 -22.02 29.28
C VAL A 181 -27.31 -20.76 29.56
N VAL A 182 -26.64 -19.76 30.15
CA VAL A 182 -27.20 -18.43 30.38
C VAL A 182 -26.58 -17.46 29.38
N GLU A 183 -27.41 -16.81 28.57
CA GLU A 183 -26.98 -15.75 27.67
C GLU A 183 -27.01 -14.41 28.42
N ARG A 184 -25.91 -14.12 29.12
CA ARG A 184 -25.71 -12.87 29.88
C ARG A 184 -25.41 -11.68 28.98
N HIS A 185 -25.61 -10.47 29.49
CA HIS A 185 -25.16 -9.23 28.83
C HIS A 185 -23.64 -9.23 28.62
N LEU A 186 -23.18 -8.43 27.66
CA LEU A 186 -21.77 -8.13 27.46
C LEU A 186 -21.24 -7.31 28.64
N MET A 187 -20.10 -7.69 29.22
CA MET A 187 -19.56 -7.12 30.45
C MET A 187 -18.13 -6.61 30.28
N ASP A 188 -17.66 -5.83 31.25
CA ASP A 188 -16.27 -5.37 31.33
C ASP A 188 -15.29 -6.56 31.27
N GLY A 189 -14.25 -6.45 30.44
CA GLY A 189 -13.23 -7.48 30.27
C GLY A 189 -13.56 -8.57 29.23
N ASP A 190 -14.79 -8.63 28.71
CA ASP A 190 -15.12 -9.51 27.60
C ASP A 190 -14.32 -9.12 26.34
N TYR A 191 -13.87 -10.10 25.56
CA TYR A 191 -13.20 -9.83 24.29
C TYR A 191 -14.18 -9.78 23.12
N VAL A 192 -14.12 -8.69 22.37
CA VAL A 192 -14.93 -8.44 21.17
C VAL A 192 -14.04 -8.15 19.97
N ILE A 193 -14.52 -8.45 18.78
CA ILE A 193 -13.83 -8.11 17.52
C ILE A 193 -14.36 -6.77 17.04
N PHE A 194 -13.47 -5.82 16.81
CA PHE A 194 -13.79 -4.46 16.40
C PHE A 194 -13.16 -4.16 15.04
N ASN A 195 -13.96 -3.62 14.10
CA ASN A 195 -13.48 -3.32 12.76
C ASN A 195 -14.03 -2.03 12.16
N ARG A 196 -13.21 -1.42 11.29
CA ARG A 196 -13.60 -0.33 10.41
C ARG A 196 -13.68 -0.81 8.96
N GLN A 197 -14.74 -0.40 8.26
CA GLN A 197 -14.91 -0.67 6.84
C GLN A 197 -14.40 0.51 6.01
N PRO A 198 -13.72 0.29 4.86
CA PRO A 198 -13.31 -1.00 4.31
C PRO A 198 -12.09 -1.60 5.02
N SER A 199 -12.13 -2.90 5.33
CA SER A 199 -11.02 -3.61 5.98
C SER A 199 -10.04 -4.13 4.92
N LEU A 200 -8.90 -3.46 4.76
CA LEU A 200 -7.89 -3.76 3.72
C LEU A 200 -6.67 -4.52 4.26
N HIS A 201 -6.51 -4.61 5.57
CA HIS A 201 -5.42 -5.35 6.19
C HIS A 201 -5.91 -5.98 7.50
N ARG A 202 -5.18 -6.98 8.01
CA ARG A 202 -5.58 -7.71 9.22
C ARG A 202 -5.81 -6.77 10.42
N LEU A 203 -4.96 -5.75 10.61
CA LEU A 203 -5.09 -4.80 11.72
C LEU A 203 -6.32 -3.87 11.61
N SER A 204 -7.06 -3.87 10.49
CA SER A 204 -8.37 -3.22 10.42
C SER A 204 -9.46 -4.00 11.18
N ILE A 205 -9.12 -5.19 11.69
CA ILE A 205 -9.97 -6.09 12.48
C ILE A 205 -9.13 -6.58 13.67
N MET A 206 -9.38 -6.05 14.87
CA MET A 206 -8.63 -6.43 16.07
C MET A 206 -9.58 -6.75 17.22
N GLY A 207 -9.08 -7.56 18.15
CA GLY A 207 -9.75 -7.87 19.42
C GLY A 207 -9.52 -6.74 20.42
N HIS A 208 -10.59 -6.33 21.10
CA HIS A 208 -10.56 -5.36 22.20
C HIS A 208 -11.25 -5.95 23.43
N ARG A 209 -10.79 -5.53 24.61
CA ARG A 209 -11.51 -5.73 25.87
C ARG A 209 -12.64 -4.72 25.97
N VAL A 210 -13.80 -5.18 26.37
CA VAL A 210 -14.96 -4.30 26.56
C VAL A 210 -14.78 -3.48 27.82
N LYS A 211 -15.06 -2.19 27.71
CA LYS A 211 -15.29 -1.30 28.85
C LYS A 211 -16.68 -0.68 28.72
N VAL A 212 -17.63 -1.06 29.56
CA VAL A 212 -19.00 -0.53 29.47
C VAL A 212 -19.04 0.88 30.05
N LEU A 213 -19.47 1.83 29.22
CA LEU A 213 -19.48 3.26 29.53
C LEU A 213 -20.83 3.90 29.20
N PRO A 214 -21.20 5.00 29.88
CA PRO A 214 -22.39 5.76 29.54
C PRO A 214 -22.23 6.51 28.21
N GLY A 215 -23.36 6.79 27.55
CA GLY A 215 -23.43 7.44 26.24
C GLY A 215 -23.90 6.48 25.15
N SER A 216 -23.78 6.91 23.89
CA SER A 216 -24.29 6.17 22.71
C SER A 216 -23.23 5.89 21.65
N THR A 217 -21.99 6.32 21.87
CA THR A 217 -20.85 6.16 20.95
C THR A 217 -19.89 5.10 21.45
N PHE A 218 -19.20 4.44 20.52
CA PHE A 218 -18.02 3.66 20.89
C PHE A 218 -16.89 4.61 21.28
N ARG A 219 -16.15 4.30 22.35
CA ARG A 219 -14.96 5.07 22.72
C ARG A 219 -13.70 4.30 22.36
N LEU A 220 -12.77 4.98 21.70
CA LEU A 220 -11.52 4.39 21.26
C LEU A 220 -10.36 5.28 21.67
N HIS A 221 -9.26 4.65 22.12
CA HIS A 221 -8.05 5.38 22.42
C HIS A 221 -7.43 6.00 21.15
N PRO A 222 -7.09 7.31 21.10
CA PRO A 222 -6.55 7.96 19.89
C PRO A 222 -5.26 7.32 19.33
N GLY A 223 -4.47 6.69 20.20
CA GLY A 223 -3.26 5.95 19.83
C GLY A 223 -3.50 4.71 18.96
N THR A 224 -4.73 4.18 18.90
CA THR A 224 -5.10 2.98 18.14
C THR A 224 -5.88 3.28 16.86
N CYS A 225 -6.07 4.56 16.52
CA CYS A 225 -6.78 4.97 15.31
C CYS A 225 -6.01 4.65 14.01
N LEU A 226 -4.67 4.59 14.04
CA LEU A 226 -3.86 4.35 12.84
C LEU A 226 -4.14 2.98 12.21
N PRO A 227 -4.11 1.85 12.96
CA PRO A 227 -4.53 0.55 12.44
C PRO A 227 -5.90 0.53 11.76
N TYR A 228 -6.87 1.32 12.25
CA TYR A 228 -8.19 1.37 11.64
C TYR A 228 -8.30 2.38 10.49
N ASN A 229 -7.26 3.20 10.29
CA ASN A 229 -7.30 4.41 9.47
C ASN A 229 -8.53 5.28 9.81
N ALA A 230 -8.86 5.35 11.10
CA ALA A 230 -10.06 6.00 11.62
C ALA A 230 -9.78 7.43 12.06
N ASP A 231 -10.79 8.28 11.94
CA ASP A 231 -10.86 9.61 12.52
C ASP A 231 -12.17 9.82 13.27
N PHE A 232 -12.30 10.93 13.99
CA PHE A 232 -13.44 11.20 14.88
C PHE A 232 -14.40 12.24 14.29
N ASP A 233 -14.55 12.30 12.96
CA ASP A 233 -15.39 13.28 12.26
C ASP A 233 -16.80 12.77 11.92
N GLY A 234 -17.16 11.57 12.42
CA GLY A 234 -18.44 10.90 12.14
C GLY A 234 -18.29 9.45 11.69
N ASP A 235 -17.07 8.90 11.71
CA ASP A 235 -16.79 7.50 11.43
C ASP A 235 -17.63 6.54 12.30
N GLU A 236 -18.14 5.49 11.66
CA GLU A 236 -18.82 4.39 12.31
C GLU A 236 -17.98 3.12 12.21
N MET A 237 -17.92 2.37 13.31
CA MET A 237 -17.22 1.07 13.37
C MET A 237 -18.18 -0.02 13.82
N ASN A 238 -17.89 -1.27 13.45
CA ASN A 238 -18.69 -2.41 13.88
C ASN A 238 -17.97 -3.18 14.98
N LEU A 239 -18.78 -3.70 15.90
CA LEU A 239 -18.36 -4.56 16.98
C LEU A 239 -19.06 -5.90 16.81
N HIS A 240 -18.32 -6.99 16.98
CA HIS A 240 -18.80 -8.36 16.90
C HIS A 240 -18.48 -9.09 18.21
N ALA A 241 -19.48 -9.70 18.84
CA ALA A 241 -19.31 -10.45 20.08
C ALA A 241 -19.17 -11.96 19.79
N PRO A 242 -17.96 -12.55 19.91
CA PRO A 242 -17.77 -13.97 19.61
C PRO A 242 -18.53 -14.85 20.61
N GLN A 243 -19.36 -15.74 20.07
CA GLN A 243 -20.25 -16.58 20.88
C GLN A 243 -19.54 -17.81 21.47
N LEU A 244 -18.66 -18.45 20.68
CA LEU A 244 -17.90 -19.61 21.13
C LEU A 244 -16.74 -19.21 22.03
N MET A 245 -16.47 -20.01 23.07
CA MET A 245 -15.33 -19.79 23.97
C MET A 245 -13.99 -19.83 23.21
N GLU A 246 -13.84 -20.80 22.30
CA GLU A 246 -12.66 -20.93 21.43
C GLU A 246 -12.41 -19.66 20.61
N ALA A 247 -13.46 -19.09 20.02
CA ALA A 247 -13.36 -17.85 19.24
C ALA A 247 -13.00 -16.63 20.10
N ARG A 248 -13.48 -16.57 21.36
CA ARG A 248 -13.06 -15.52 22.32
C ARG A 248 -11.59 -15.66 22.70
N ILE A 249 -11.11 -16.89 22.90
CA ILE A 249 -9.69 -17.19 23.19
C ILE A 249 -8.83 -16.81 21.98
N GLU A 250 -9.26 -17.14 20.76
CA GLU A 250 -8.57 -16.74 19.53
C GLU A 250 -8.50 -15.21 19.40
N ALA A 251 -9.60 -14.50 19.67
CA ALA A 251 -9.62 -13.05 19.67
C ALA A 251 -8.67 -12.44 20.72
N LYS A 252 -8.57 -13.04 21.90
CA LYS A 252 -7.68 -12.62 22.99
C LYS A 252 -6.20 -12.84 22.65
N HIS A 253 -5.84 -14.03 22.16
CA HIS A 253 -4.44 -14.43 22.01
C HIS A 253 -3.83 -14.09 20.64
N LEU A 254 -4.64 -14.03 19.58
CA LEU A 254 -4.14 -13.75 18.22
C LEU A 254 -4.55 -12.37 17.71
N MET A 255 -5.76 -11.92 18.00
CA MET A 255 -6.31 -10.68 17.41
C MET A 255 -6.19 -9.44 18.29
N SER A 256 -5.85 -9.60 19.57
CA SER A 256 -5.83 -8.48 20.52
C SER A 256 -4.89 -7.37 20.08
N VAL A 257 -5.23 -6.13 20.41
CA VAL A 257 -4.41 -4.95 20.10
C VAL A 257 -2.99 -5.11 20.68
N THR A 258 -2.87 -5.62 21.91
CA THR A 258 -1.57 -5.86 22.58
C THR A 258 -0.68 -6.78 21.75
N LYS A 259 -1.22 -7.87 21.19
CA LYS A 259 -0.48 -8.80 20.32
C LYS A 259 -0.25 -8.28 18.90
N ASN A 260 -0.86 -7.15 18.54
CA ASN A 260 -0.82 -6.56 17.20
C ASN A 260 -0.33 -5.11 17.19
N MET A 261 0.48 -4.71 18.19
CA MET A 261 1.07 -3.37 18.27
C MET A 261 2.13 -3.11 17.19
N LEU A 262 2.74 -4.17 16.63
CA LEU A 262 3.71 -4.07 15.54
C LEU A 262 3.06 -4.27 14.18
N SER A 263 3.50 -3.49 13.20
CA SER A 263 3.04 -3.61 11.83
C SER A 263 3.61 -4.87 11.17
N PRO A 264 2.77 -5.73 10.55
CA PRO A 264 3.26 -6.87 9.79
C PRO A 264 4.15 -6.45 8.63
N ARG A 265 3.99 -5.24 8.11
CA ARG A 265 4.71 -4.73 6.94
C ARG A 265 6.19 -4.46 7.20
N THR A 266 6.51 -3.90 8.36
CA THR A 266 7.84 -3.34 8.67
C THR A 266 8.41 -3.81 10.00
N GLY A 267 7.60 -4.44 10.86
CA GLY A 267 7.98 -4.75 12.25
C GLY A 267 8.14 -3.52 13.15
N GLY A 268 7.71 -2.34 12.69
CA GLY A 268 7.67 -1.11 13.50
C GLY A 268 6.30 -0.91 14.15
N SER A 269 6.28 -0.23 15.29
CA SER A 269 5.09 0.01 16.09
C SER A 269 4.05 0.81 15.31
N ILE A 270 2.83 0.28 15.23
CA ILE A 270 1.68 0.93 14.60
C ILE A 270 0.74 1.58 15.64
N VAL A 271 0.90 1.23 16.92
CA VAL A 271 0.16 1.80 18.06
C VAL A 271 1.11 2.64 18.90
N GLY A 272 0.79 3.91 19.12
CA GLY A 272 1.70 4.84 19.77
C GLY A 272 1.12 6.23 20.01
N ALA A 273 1.96 7.15 20.47
CA ALA A 273 1.56 8.54 20.69
C ALA A 273 1.27 9.24 19.34
N ARG A 274 0.20 10.04 19.28
CA ARG A 274 -0.18 10.80 18.09
C ARG A 274 -0.72 12.18 18.46
N GLN A 275 -0.58 13.14 17.54
CA GLN A 275 -1.16 14.48 17.64
C GLN A 275 -0.82 15.15 18.98
N ASP A 276 -1.84 15.55 19.75
CA ASP A 276 -1.72 16.25 21.01
C ASP A 276 -0.82 15.51 22.02
N LEU A 277 -0.85 14.17 22.03
CA LEU A 277 0.00 13.37 22.91
C LEU A 277 1.49 13.52 22.58
N ILE A 278 1.86 13.67 21.31
CA ILE A 278 3.25 13.95 20.90
C ILE A 278 3.66 15.35 21.37
N THR A 279 2.80 16.34 21.15
CA THR A 279 3.05 17.72 21.61
C THR A 279 3.23 17.77 23.13
N ALA A 280 2.37 17.05 23.87
CA ALA A 280 2.43 16.97 25.32
C ALA A 280 3.73 16.31 25.80
N LEU A 281 4.16 15.21 25.19
CA LEU A 281 5.40 14.54 25.54
C LEU A 281 6.63 15.39 25.27
N TYR A 282 6.64 16.14 24.16
CA TYR A 282 7.70 17.10 23.89
C TYR A 282 7.72 18.22 24.94
N LEU A 283 6.57 18.83 25.27
CA LEU A 283 6.51 19.88 26.29
C LEU A 283 6.93 19.37 27.67
N LEU A 284 6.56 18.12 28.01
CA LEU A 284 6.94 17.47 29.24
C LEU A 284 8.46 17.23 29.33
N THR A 285 9.09 16.85 28.22
CA THR A 285 10.51 16.43 28.19
C THR A 285 11.50 17.50 27.76
N LYS A 286 11.04 18.63 27.21
CA LYS A 286 11.88 19.75 26.81
C LYS A 286 12.77 20.23 27.96
N LYS A 287 14.04 20.51 27.67
CA LYS A 287 14.96 21.17 28.61
C LYS A 287 14.35 22.47 29.16
N GLY A 288 14.26 22.56 30.49
CA GLY A 288 13.64 23.68 31.21
C GLY A 288 12.23 23.39 31.75
N SER A 289 11.60 22.27 31.39
CA SER A 289 10.32 21.85 31.96
C SER A 289 10.50 21.29 33.38
N VAL A 290 10.02 22.05 34.36
CA VAL A 290 10.08 21.73 35.80
C VAL A 290 8.70 21.76 36.43
N PHE A 291 8.49 20.91 37.44
CA PHE A 291 7.23 20.73 38.15
C PHE A 291 7.46 20.87 39.65
N ASN A 292 6.54 21.56 40.33
CA ASN A 292 6.49 21.56 41.79
C ASN A 292 5.98 20.19 42.30
N ARG A 293 6.08 19.99 43.61
CA ARG A 293 5.66 18.74 44.26
C ARG A 293 4.20 18.39 44.01
N GLU A 294 3.30 19.37 43.99
CA GLU A 294 1.86 19.17 43.81
C GLU A 294 1.53 18.68 42.39
N ASP A 295 2.06 19.37 41.38
CA ASP A 295 1.86 19.01 39.97
C ASP A 295 2.52 17.67 39.63
N ALA A 296 3.74 17.43 40.13
CA ALA A 296 4.42 16.15 39.98
C ALA A 296 3.63 15.00 40.61
N SER A 297 3.10 15.19 41.83
CA SER A 297 2.26 14.19 42.51
C SER A 297 0.97 13.93 41.74
N ARG A 298 0.28 14.98 41.25
CA ARG A 298 -0.96 14.85 40.46
C ARG A 298 -0.73 14.07 39.16
N LEU A 299 0.38 14.34 38.48
CA LEU A 299 0.76 13.64 37.25
C LEU A 299 1.03 12.15 37.51
N LEU A 300 1.86 11.82 38.51
CA LEU A 300 2.17 10.42 38.84
C LEU A 300 0.98 9.66 39.43
N ALA A 301 0.12 10.31 40.22
CA ALA A 301 -1.09 9.68 40.75
C ALA A 301 -2.05 9.23 39.63
N THR A 302 -2.05 9.91 38.48
CA THR A 302 -2.89 9.54 37.32
C THR A 302 -2.51 8.16 36.75
N VAL A 303 -1.26 7.74 36.93
CA VAL A 303 -0.73 6.46 36.46
C VAL A 303 -0.55 5.45 37.60
N GLY A 304 -1.08 5.75 38.78
CA GLY A 304 -1.04 4.88 39.96
C GLY A 304 0.28 4.88 40.74
N ILE A 305 1.16 5.85 40.50
CA ILE A 305 2.44 5.98 41.23
C ILE A 305 2.26 6.98 42.37
N THR A 306 2.45 6.52 43.61
CA THR A 306 2.27 7.32 44.84
C THR A 306 3.57 7.86 45.42
N GLU A 307 4.72 7.31 45.00
CA GLU A 307 6.04 7.72 45.47
C GLU A 307 6.71 8.66 44.48
N LEU A 308 7.20 9.81 44.97
CA LEU A 308 7.97 10.75 44.17
C LEU A 308 9.46 10.35 44.19
N PRO A 309 10.16 10.40 43.04
CA PRO A 309 11.61 10.23 43.01
C PRO A 309 12.32 11.42 43.68
N GLU A 310 13.61 11.31 43.98
CA GLU A 310 14.38 12.43 44.59
C GLU A 310 14.42 13.65 43.66
N PRO A 311 14.06 14.87 44.10
CA PRO A 311 13.95 16.03 43.22
C PRO A 311 15.28 16.35 42.51
N ALA A 312 15.21 16.61 41.20
CA ALA A 312 16.37 16.98 40.40
C ALA A 312 16.98 18.34 40.84
N ILE A 313 16.16 19.24 41.39
CA ILE A 313 16.60 20.50 41.97
C ILE A 313 16.11 20.54 43.42
N GLN A 314 17.03 20.58 44.38
CA GLN A 314 16.72 20.55 45.82
C GLN A 314 16.61 21.95 46.44
N SER A 315 17.23 22.97 45.84
CA SER A 315 17.29 24.33 46.37
C SER A 315 17.23 25.35 45.22
N PRO A 316 16.53 26.50 45.35
CA PRO A 316 15.82 27.02 46.53
C PRO A 316 14.45 26.39 46.81
N VAL A 317 13.89 25.64 45.86
CA VAL A 317 12.62 24.91 45.97
C VAL A 317 12.81 23.52 45.36
N GLU A 318 12.19 22.51 45.95
CA GLU A 318 12.17 21.16 45.38
C GLU A 318 11.40 21.14 44.05
N LEU A 319 12.10 20.81 42.96
CA LEU A 319 11.53 20.70 41.62
C LEU A 319 11.93 19.40 40.95
N TRP A 320 10.99 18.86 40.18
CA TRP A 320 11.13 17.65 39.38
C TRP A 320 11.14 17.99 37.90
N THR A 321 11.91 17.25 37.10
CA THR A 321 11.88 17.41 35.64
C THR A 321 10.91 16.44 35.00
N GLY A 322 10.30 16.78 33.86
CA GLY A 322 9.39 15.84 33.20
C GLY A 322 10.09 14.56 32.68
N LYS A 323 11.37 14.65 32.30
CA LYS A 323 12.21 13.47 31.99
C LYS A 323 12.28 12.50 33.17
N GLN A 324 12.46 13.04 34.38
CA GLN A 324 12.49 12.26 35.61
C GLN A 324 11.14 11.61 35.90
N LEU A 325 10.02 12.33 35.71
CA LEU A 325 8.68 11.78 35.92
C LEU A 325 8.39 10.62 34.95
N ILE A 326 8.85 10.69 33.70
CA ILE A 326 8.68 9.59 32.74
C ILE A 326 9.62 8.42 33.05
N SER A 327 10.81 8.69 33.59
CA SER A 327 11.78 7.66 33.95
C SER A 327 11.25 6.68 35.01
N THR A 328 10.29 7.09 35.85
CA THR A 328 9.64 6.17 36.81
C THR A 328 8.76 5.11 36.14
N LEU A 329 8.41 5.30 34.86
CA LEU A 329 7.62 4.35 34.09
C LEU A 329 8.48 3.30 33.37
N LEU A 330 9.77 3.57 33.19
CA LEU A 330 10.65 2.72 32.39
C LEU A 330 11.20 1.54 33.21
N PRO A 331 11.46 0.38 32.57
CA PRO A 331 12.19 -0.71 33.21
C PRO A 331 13.60 -0.25 33.66
N PRO A 332 14.07 -0.67 34.85
CA PRO A 332 15.32 -0.18 35.44
C PRO A 332 16.58 -0.62 34.68
N ASP A 333 16.49 -1.61 33.81
CA ASP A 333 17.59 -2.13 32.97
C ASP A 333 17.48 -1.66 31.49
N LEU A 334 16.53 -0.77 31.18
CA LEU A 334 16.34 -0.29 29.82
C LEU A 334 17.48 0.64 29.40
N GLU A 335 18.13 0.27 28.29
CA GLU A 335 18.98 1.15 27.52
C GLU A 335 18.38 1.47 26.17
N TYR A 336 18.43 2.74 25.79
CA TYR A 336 17.94 3.20 24.50
C TYR A 336 18.68 4.43 24.03
N GLU A 337 19.08 4.42 22.76
CA GLU A 337 19.75 5.53 22.11
C GLU A 337 19.09 5.83 20.77
N THR A 338 18.66 7.07 20.58
CA THR A 338 18.18 7.55 19.28
C THR A 338 18.38 9.06 19.11
N THR A 339 17.95 9.56 17.96
CA THR A 339 17.88 11.00 17.68
C THR A 339 16.43 11.43 17.49
N ALA A 340 16.04 12.50 18.16
CA ALA A 340 14.75 13.16 18.02
C ALA A 340 14.54 13.70 16.59
N LYS A 341 13.31 13.98 16.19
CA LYS A 341 12.96 14.62 14.91
C LYS A 341 13.42 16.07 14.83
N LEU A 342 13.58 16.73 15.98
CA LEU A 342 14.13 18.08 16.08
C LEU A 342 15.57 18.19 15.50
N CYS A 343 16.32 17.08 15.52
CA CYS A 343 17.70 16.99 15.06
C CYS A 343 17.81 16.94 13.53
N LYS A 344 18.31 18.01 12.90
CA LYS A 344 18.59 18.08 11.45
C LYS A 344 20.08 18.00 11.07
N GLU A 345 20.98 18.43 11.96
CA GLU A 345 22.42 18.52 11.68
C GLU A 345 23.20 17.37 12.33
N LYS A 346 23.69 16.42 11.53
CA LYS A 346 24.24 15.14 12.02
C LYS A 346 25.35 15.28 13.09
N GLU A 347 26.14 16.35 13.08
CA GLU A 347 27.28 16.53 13.99
C GLU A 347 26.86 17.02 15.40
N LEU A 348 25.89 17.92 15.51
CA LEU A 348 25.39 18.49 16.78
C LEU A 348 24.32 17.64 17.47
N CYS A 349 23.91 16.54 16.83
CA CYS A 349 22.73 15.74 17.21
C CYS A 349 23.06 14.45 17.99
N ARG A 350 24.34 14.16 18.24
CA ARG A 350 24.79 13.03 19.06
C ARG A 350 25.52 13.47 20.34
N ASP A 351 25.43 14.74 20.67
CA ASP A 351 25.97 15.29 21.90
C ASP A 351 24.84 15.40 22.96
N PRO A 352 24.93 14.66 24.10
CA PRO A 352 24.00 14.78 25.22
C PRO A 352 23.90 16.20 25.80
N GLU A 353 24.96 17.01 25.68
CA GLU A 353 25.01 18.36 26.25
C GLU A 353 24.46 19.43 25.30
N SER A 354 24.11 19.03 24.08
CA SER A 354 23.61 19.93 23.03
C SER A 354 22.45 20.81 23.53
N PRO A 355 22.45 22.12 23.24
CA PRO A 355 21.36 23.02 23.61
C PRO A 355 20.04 22.69 22.89
N ILE A 356 20.10 21.90 21.80
CA ILE A 356 18.94 21.44 21.04
C ILE A 356 18.24 20.29 21.78
N ASP A 357 18.94 19.57 22.67
CA ASP A 357 18.42 18.47 23.47
C ASP A 357 17.71 17.39 22.63
N GLY A 358 18.30 17.04 21.49
CA GLY A 358 17.70 16.10 20.54
C GLY A 358 18.36 14.72 20.49
N TYR A 359 19.43 14.49 21.27
CA TYR A 359 20.00 13.17 21.46
C TYR A 359 19.30 12.46 22.62
N VAL A 360 18.54 11.42 22.32
CA VAL A 360 17.71 10.70 23.30
C VAL A 360 18.52 9.54 23.85
N LEU A 361 18.92 9.66 25.12
CA LEU A 361 19.76 8.69 25.81
C LEU A 361 19.03 8.22 27.08
N ILE A 362 18.76 6.93 27.13
CA ILE A 362 18.19 6.23 28.28
C ILE A 362 19.21 5.19 28.72
N ILE A 363 19.61 5.26 30.00
CA ILE A 363 20.51 4.29 30.64
C ILE A 363 19.91 3.93 31.99
N ASP A 364 19.88 2.65 32.32
CA ASP A 364 19.29 2.12 33.55
C ASP A 364 17.87 2.64 33.82
N GLY A 365 17.04 2.68 32.77
CA GLY A 365 15.66 3.19 32.85
C GLY A 365 15.53 4.70 33.09
N LYS A 366 16.62 5.47 33.04
CA LYS A 366 16.63 6.91 33.28
C LYS A 366 16.89 7.69 32.00
N ILE A 367 16.00 8.63 31.68
CA ILE A 367 16.18 9.53 30.53
C ILE A 367 17.19 10.62 30.93
N LEU A 368 18.41 10.52 30.40
CA LEU A 368 19.51 11.43 30.71
C LEU A 368 19.46 12.69 29.81
N SER A 369 19.24 12.50 28.52
CA SER A 369 19.16 13.57 27.52
C SER A 369 18.08 13.28 26.48
N GLY A 370 17.62 14.32 25.78
CA GLY A 370 16.72 14.21 24.64
C GLY A 370 15.26 14.50 24.93
N VAL A 371 14.53 14.85 23.88
CA VAL A 371 13.06 15.04 23.92
C VAL A 371 12.32 13.85 23.33
N LEU A 372 11.14 13.56 23.89
CA LEU A 372 10.23 12.56 23.34
C LEU A 372 9.31 13.21 22.30
N ASP A 373 9.51 12.85 21.04
CA ASP A 373 8.70 13.27 19.90
C ASP A 373 8.27 12.08 19.02
N GLU A 374 7.70 12.34 17.83
CA GLU A 374 7.24 11.31 16.90
C GLU A 374 8.31 10.25 16.61
N SER A 375 9.60 10.61 16.56
CA SER A 375 10.67 9.66 16.26
C SER A 375 11.01 8.69 17.39
N THR A 376 10.58 9.00 18.62
CA THR A 376 10.87 8.21 19.83
C THR A 376 9.72 7.30 20.25
N VAL A 377 8.48 7.78 20.13
CA VAL A 377 7.26 7.14 20.66
C VAL A 377 6.09 7.17 19.68
N GLY A 378 6.31 7.68 18.46
CA GLY A 378 5.31 7.74 17.40
C GLY A 378 5.10 6.39 16.72
N THR A 379 4.30 6.42 15.66
CA THR A 379 3.87 5.23 14.92
C THR A 379 4.52 5.15 13.54
N LEU A 380 5.00 3.98 13.13
CA LEU A 380 5.62 3.70 11.83
C LEU A 380 6.76 4.69 11.49
N VAL A 381 7.66 4.89 12.45
CA VAL A 381 8.81 5.77 12.28
C VAL A 381 9.79 5.15 11.29
N ARG A 382 10.08 5.88 10.21
CA ARG A 382 10.94 5.39 9.12
C ARG A 382 12.39 5.22 9.55
N GLY A 383 12.96 4.05 9.25
CA GLY A 383 14.37 3.72 9.47
C GLY A 383 14.86 3.80 10.92
N LYS A 384 13.97 3.93 11.91
CA LYS A 384 14.30 4.02 13.34
C LYS A 384 13.36 3.12 14.14
N GLN A 385 13.89 2.50 15.19
CA GLN A 385 13.08 1.83 16.20
C GLN A 385 12.74 2.82 17.30
N THR A 386 11.50 2.78 17.73
CA THR A 386 10.95 3.53 18.86
C THR A 386 11.22 2.83 20.19
N ILE A 387 10.96 3.52 21.30
CA ILE A 387 11.01 2.91 22.64
C ILE A 387 10.03 1.74 22.73
N ILE A 388 8.86 1.87 22.11
CA ILE A 388 7.82 0.82 22.12
C ILE A 388 8.29 -0.44 21.38
N ASP A 389 9.00 -0.25 20.25
CA ASP A 389 9.56 -1.35 19.48
C ASP A 389 10.59 -2.18 20.26
N ILE A 390 11.32 -1.53 21.15
CA ILE A 390 12.32 -2.19 21.99
C ILE A 390 11.62 -2.86 23.17
N LEU A 391 10.71 -2.16 23.84
CA LEU A 391 9.96 -2.73 24.97
C LEU A 391 9.22 -4.01 24.59
N ILE A 392 8.55 -4.04 23.43
CA ILE A 392 7.85 -5.23 22.93
C ILE A 392 8.82 -6.41 22.77
N ARG A 393 9.98 -6.18 22.15
CA ARG A 393 10.95 -7.25 21.84
C ARG A 393 11.69 -7.74 23.08
N ASP A 394 12.07 -6.82 23.95
CA ASP A 394 12.96 -7.08 25.07
C ASP A 394 12.24 -7.49 26.36
N TYR A 395 11.00 -7.05 26.54
CA TYR A 395 10.21 -7.24 27.76
C TYR A 395 8.83 -7.86 27.52
N GLY A 396 8.43 -8.04 26.26
CA GLY A 396 7.14 -8.61 25.86
C GLY A 396 6.06 -7.56 25.60
N GLU A 397 4.99 -7.97 24.89
CA GLU A 397 3.93 -7.04 24.47
C GLU A 397 3.14 -6.45 25.64
N GLU A 398 2.92 -7.23 26.70
CA GLU A 398 2.10 -6.82 27.85
C GLU A 398 2.75 -5.67 28.63
N LYS A 399 4.05 -5.79 28.94
CA LYS A 399 4.81 -4.73 29.62
C LYS A 399 4.91 -3.48 28.75
N ALA A 400 5.06 -3.64 27.44
CA ALA A 400 5.08 -2.52 26.51
C ALA A 400 3.73 -1.79 26.43
N ALA A 401 2.62 -2.54 26.42
CA ALA A 401 1.28 -1.98 26.45
C ALA A 401 1.00 -1.24 27.77
N GLU A 402 1.40 -1.81 28.90
CA GLU A 402 1.28 -1.16 30.22
C GLU A 402 2.06 0.16 30.26
N PHE A 403 3.32 0.15 29.83
CA PHE A 403 4.14 1.36 29.72
C PHE A 403 3.46 2.40 28.83
N LEU A 404 2.99 1.99 27.65
CA LEU A 404 2.35 2.90 26.70
C LEU A 404 1.07 3.51 27.29
N ASN A 405 0.20 2.71 27.92
CA ASN A 405 -1.02 3.21 28.57
C ASN A 405 -0.69 4.27 29.64
N LYS A 406 0.30 4.00 30.51
CA LYS A 406 0.74 4.97 31.53
C LYS A 406 1.30 6.24 30.90
N LEU A 407 2.19 6.11 29.91
CA LEU A 407 2.78 7.25 29.21
C LEU A 407 1.72 8.13 28.54
N LEU A 408 0.74 7.54 27.85
CA LEU A 408 -0.29 8.28 27.14
C LEU A 408 -1.28 8.96 28.09
N ARG A 409 -1.65 8.32 29.22
CA ARG A 409 -2.44 8.96 30.28
C ARG A 409 -1.71 10.15 30.91
N LEU A 410 -0.41 9.99 31.19
CA LEU A 410 0.43 11.05 31.71
C LEU A 410 0.49 12.25 30.74
N ALA A 411 0.68 11.98 29.45
CA ALA A 411 0.68 12.99 28.39
C ALA A 411 -0.68 13.69 28.25
N ALA A 412 -1.77 12.94 28.26
CA ALA A 412 -3.12 13.47 28.18
C ALA A 412 -3.47 14.35 29.39
N LYS A 413 -2.92 14.07 30.57
CA LYS A 413 -3.11 14.92 31.75
C LYS A 413 -2.18 16.13 31.74
N SER A 414 -0.93 15.98 31.31
CA SER A 414 0.06 17.06 31.32
C SER A 414 -0.31 18.19 30.37
N ILE A 415 -0.91 17.88 29.21
CA ILE A 415 -1.33 18.92 28.26
C ILE A 415 -2.38 19.88 28.83
N LEU A 416 -3.20 19.42 29.79
CA LEU A 416 -4.17 20.28 30.48
C LEU A 416 -3.52 21.30 31.41
N LEU A 417 -2.30 21.02 31.90
CA LEU A 417 -1.52 21.97 32.69
C LEU A 417 -0.89 23.05 31.81
N TYR A 418 -0.38 22.65 30.63
CA TYR A 418 0.29 23.57 29.72
C TYR A 418 -0.69 24.47 28.95
N GLY A 419 -1.76 23.90 28.42
CA GLY A 419 -2.67 24.57 27.49
C GLY A 419 -2.02 24.83 26.13
N VAL A 420 -2.46 24.12 25.09
CA VAL A 420 -1.94 24.29 23.72
C VAL A 420 -3.00 24.98 22.86
N THR A 421 -2.60 26.02 22.14
CA THR A 421 -3.48 26.80 21.25
C THR A 421 -2.70 27.35 20.06
N VAL A 422 -3.34 27.50 18.90
CA VAL A 422 -2.73 28.19 17.75
C VAL A 422 -3.50 29.46 17.47
N THR A 423 -2.82 30.60 17.57
CA THR A 423 -3.41 31.91 17.29
C THR A 423 -2.97 32.44 15.92
N LEU A 424 -3.77 33.32 15.32
CA LEU A 424 -3.39 33.98 14.06
C LEU A 424 -2.10 34.80 14.21
N ASN A 425 -1.87 35.41 15.38
CA ASN A 425 -0.68 36.22 15.67
C ASN A 425 0.62 35.44 15.57
N GLU A 426 0.61 34.15 15.90
CA GLU A 426 1.78 33.27 15.74
C GLU A 426 2.14 33.01 14.27
N LEU A 427 1.17 33.17 13.37
CA LEU A 427 1.31 32.94 11.93
C LEU A 427 1.61 34.23 11.15
N ILE A 428 1.73 35.37 11.82
CA ILE A 428 2.09 36.65 11.19
C ILE A 428 3.61 36.73 11.04
N LEU A 429 4.07 36.77 9.79
CA LEU A 429 5.47 37.01 9.49
C LEU A 429 5.87 38.48 9.74
N PRO A 430 7.08 38.73 10.27
CA PRO A 430 7.63 40.06 10.41
C PRO A 430 7.89 40.70 9.03
N LYS A 431 8.01 42.04 8.97
CA LYS A 431 8.13 42.78 7.70
C LYS A 431 9.40 42.42 6.94
N GLU A 432 10.46 42.10 7.66
CA GLU A 432 11.76 41.67 7.16
C GLU A 432 11.64 40.36 6.38
N ALA A 433 10.95 39.36 6.95
CA ALA A 433 10.69 38.08 6.30
C ALA A 433 9.86 38.27 5.02
N ARG A 434 8.87 39.17 5.04
CA ARG A 434 8.06 39.47 3.85
C ARG A 434 8.90 40.09 2.73
N ARG A 435 9.80 41.02 3.05
CA ARG A 435 10.73 41.62 2.07
C ARG A 435 11.65 40.56 1.46
N GLU A 436 12.22 39.68 2.30
CA GLU A 436 13.09 38.60 1.82
C GLU A 436 12.36 37.63 0.89
N LEU A 437 11.10 37.30 1.19
CA LEU A 437 10.23 36.51 0.30
C LEU A 437 9.92 37.24 -1.01
N GLU A 438 9.60 38.53 -0.96
CA GLU A 438 9.36 39.36 -2.15
C GLU A 438 10.59 39.43 -3.07
N ASP A 439 11.78 39.58 -2.50
CA ASP A 439 13.05 39.57 -3.25
C ASP A 439 13.32 38.21 -3.91
N LEU A 440 13.02 37.11 -3.21
CA LEU A 440 13.11 35.75 -3.78
C LEU A 440 12.14 35.58 -4.95
N PHE A 441 10.90 36.09 -4.83
CA PHE A 441 9.91 36.04 -5.91
C PHE A 441 10.36 36.85 -7.12
N LYS A 442 10.91 38.05 -6.90
CA LYS A 442 11.40 38.91 -7.98
C LYS A 442 12.53 38.22 -8.76
N LYS A 443 13.51 37.65 -8.06
CA LYS A 443 14.61 36.88 -8.69
C LYS A 443 14.09 35.69 -9.50
N ALA A 444 13.11 34.95 -8.97
CA ALA A 444 12.53 33.82 -9.67
C ALA A 444 11.71 34.23 -10.91
N ALA A 445 10.97 35.35 -10.82
CA ALA A 445 10.27 35.92 -11.96
C ALA A 445 11.23 36.33 -13.08
N GLU A 446 12.32 37.02 -12.73
CA GLU A 446 13.37 37.41 -13.67
C GLU A 446 14.06 36.19 -14.32
N GLU A 447 14.31 35.12 -13.56
CA GLU A 447 14.89 33.88 -14.09
C GLU A 447 13.95 33.20 -15.10
N VAL A 448 12.66 33.12 -14.79
CA VAL A 448 11.65 32.52 -15.67
C VAL A 448 11.43 33.38 -16.92
N ASP A 449 11.35 34.70 -16.77
CA ASP A 449 11.24 35.63 -17.90
C ASP A 449 12.46 35.52 -18.82
N ARG A 450 13.67 35.34 -18.27
CA ARG A 450 14.88 35.08 -19.05
C ARG A 450 14.79 33.77 -19.85
N LYS A 451 14.37 32.67 -19.20
CA LYS A 451 14.18 31.36 -19.86
C LYS A 451 13.12 31.42 -20.97
N VAL A 452 12.03 32.13 -20.72
CA VAL A 452 10.97 32.35 -21.72
C VAL A 452 11.49 33.19 -22.89
N ALA A 453 12.22 34.28 -22.62
CA ALA A 453 12.77 35.14 -23.67
C ALA A 453 13.81 34.40 -24.54
N GLU A 454 14.64 33.56 -23.93
CA GLU A 454 15.59 32.68 -24.64
C GLU A 454 14.85 31.69 -25.55
N PHE A 455 13.80 31.06 -25.05
CA PHE A 455 12.95 30.19 -25.86
C PHE A 455 12.26 30.94 -27.01
N GLU A 456 11.72 32.13 -26.77
CA GLU A 456 11.08 32.96 -27.80
C GLU A 456 12.05 33.42 -28.90
N ARG A 457 13.31 33.76 -28.56
CA ARG A 457 14.36 34.08 -29.55
C ARG A 457 14.67 32.89 -30.45
N THR A 458 14.67 31.70 -29.89
CA THR A 458 14.97 30.45 -30.61
C THR A 458 13.83 30.05 -31.55
N ARG A 459 12.57 30.38 -31.21
CA ARG A 459 11.34 29.95 -31.90
C ARG A 459 10.90 30.84 -33.07
N GLY A 460 11.79 31.65 -33.66
CA GLY A 460 11.50 32.67 -34.69
C GLY A 460 10.18 32.49 -35.46
N ALA A 461 9.28 33.47 -35.33
CA ALA A 461 7.86 33.42 -35.71
C ALA A 461 7.56 32.70 -37.05
N LYS A 462 7.10 31.45 -37.01
CA LYS A 462 6.53 30.72 -38.16
C LYS A 462 5.09 30.30 -37.88
N ARG A 463 4.16 30.84 -38.68
CA ARG A 463 2.71 30.81 -38.45
C ARG A 463 1.98 29.65 -39.16
N TYR A 464 2.71 28.76 -39.83
CA TYR A 464 2.17 27.55 -40.43
C TYR A 464 3.12 26.40 -40.15
N MET A 465 2.65 25.43 -39.37
CA MET A 465 3.43 24.27 -38.96
C MET A 465 2.73 23.00 -39.41
N THR A 466 3.49 22.11 -40.05
CA THR A 466 3.07 20.73 -40.33
C THR A 466 2.90 19.94 -39.02
N LYS A 467 2.20 18.78 -39.06
CA LYS A 467 1.95 17.93 -37.87
C LYS A 467 3.23 17.52 -37.14
N GLU A 468 4.35 17.42 -37.87
CA GLU A 468 5.66 17.02 -37.36
C GLU A 468 6.42 18.17 -36.71
N GLU A 469 6.35 19.38 -37.28
CA GLU A 469 6.87 20.60 -36.64
C GLU A 469 6.12 20.90 -35.33
N LEU A 470 4.80 20.63 -35.29
CA LEU A 470 3.99 20.77 -34.08
C LEU A 470 4.49 19.86 -32.95
N LEU A 471 4.88 18.62 -33.29
CA LEU A 471 5.40 17.66 -32.32
C LEU A 471 6.78 18.07 -31.78
N ARG A 472 7.64 18.67 -32.63
CA ARG A 472 8.96 19.19 -32.22
C ARG A 472 8.84 20.40 -31.29
N ALA A 473 8.05 21.39 -31.68
CA ALA A 473 7.83 22.57 -30.85
C ALA A 473 7.14 22.22 -29.53
N THR A 474 6.31 21.17 -29.52
CA THR A 474 5.74 20.62 -28.29
C THR A 474 6.81 20.08 -27.35
N LEU A 475 7.89 19.48 -27.88
CA LEU A 475 8.96 18.90 -27.08
C LEU A 475 9.88 19.96 -26.45
N GLU A 476 10.28 20.96 -27.22
CA GLU A 476 11.09 22.07 -26.71
C GLU A 476 10.31 22.89 -25.66
N GLU A 477 9.00 23.09 -25.91
CA GLU A 477 8.11 23.71 -24.94
C GLU A 477 7.99 22.85 -23.67
N GLN A 478 8.02 21.51 -23.76
CA GLN A 478 8.06 20.62 -22.60
C GLN A 478 9.36 20.73 -21.79
N MET A 479 10.51 20.85 -22.46
CA MET A 479 11.80 21.04 -21.78
C MET A 479 11.85 22.38 -21.04
N LEU A 480 11.38 23.45 -21.68
CA LEU A 480 11.24 24.75 -21.02
C LEU A 480 10.33 24.66 -19.79
N GLU A 481 9.16 24.01 -19.93
CA GLU A 481 8.24 23.81 -18.80
C GLU A 481 8.90 23.05 -17.65
N PHE A 482 9.67 22.01 -17.96
CA PHE A 482 10.42 21.25 -16.95
C PHE A 482 11.41 22.13 -16.20
N ASP A 483 12.23 22.90 -16.92
CA ASP A 483 13.24 23.77 -16.32
C ASP A 483 12.62 24.89 -15.49
N ILE A 484 11.44 25.38 -15.87
CA ILE A 484 10.69 26.36 -15.09
C ILE A 484 10.17 25.73 -13.81
N VAL A 485 9.48 24.59 -13.89
CA VAL A 485 8.94 23.91 -12.70
C VAL A 485 10.04 23.56 -11.71
N ARG A 486 11.20 23.08 -12.20
CA ARG A 486 12.37 22.77 -11.35
C ARG A 486 12.88 24.00 -10.59
N SER A 487 13.00 25.16 -11.26
CA SER A 487 13.40 26.40 -10.57
C SER A 487 12.37 26.85 -9.54
N LEU A 488 11.08 26.65 -9.79
CA LEU A 488 10.01 27.01 -8.85
C LEU A 488 9.91 26.10 -7.63
N ASP A 489 10.24 24.81 -7.77
CA ASP A 489 10.37 23.91 -6.62
C ASP A 489 11.58 24.28 -5.74
N ALA A 490 12.69 24.69 -6.36
CA ALA A 490 13.85 25.21 -5.63
C ALA A 490 13.50 26.51 -4.87
N LEU A 491 12.71 27.39 -5.48
CA LEU A 491 12.18 28.59 -4.83
C LEU A 491 11.32 28.26 -3.60
N ARG A 492 10.39 27.29 -3.73
CA ARG A 492 9.55 26.84 -2.61
C ARG A 492 10.38 26.38 -1.43
N THR A 493 11.47 25.65 -1.69
CA THR A 493 12.38 25.16 -0.65
C THR A 493 13.07 26.32 0.06
N LYS A 494 13.68 27.25 -0.69
CA LYS A 494 14.31 28.46 -0.13
C LYS A 494 13.34 29.29 0.71
N ALA A 495 12.12 29.48 0.23
CA ALA A 495 11.10 30.22 0.95
C ALA A 495 10.66 29.50 2.24
N THR A 496 10.65 28.16 2.25
CA THR A 496 10.40 27.36 3.46
C THR A 496 11.49 27.60 4.51
N ASP A 497 12.75 27.68 4.09
CA ASP A 497 13.89 27.95 4.98
C ASP A 497 13.84 29.37 5.57
N VAL A 498 13.47 30.36 4.74
CA VAL A 498 13.24 31.74 5.21
C VAL A 498 12.15 31.75 6.28
N ILE A 499 11.01 31.12 6.04
CA ILE A 499 9.90 31.10 7.02
C ILE A 499 10.31 30.37 8.30
N ALA A 500 11.02 29.24 8.19
CA ALA A 500 11.51 28.50 9.34
C ALA A 500 12.45 29.31 10.25
N LYS A 501 13.19 30.27 9.67
CA LYS A 501 14.11 31.17 10.39
C LYS A 501 13.37 32.23 11.23
N TYR A 502 12.26 32.77 10.73
CA TYR A 502 11.58 33.91 11.38
C TYR A 502 10.40 33.52 12.27
N VAL A 503 9.87 32.31 12.15
CA VAL A 503 8.81 31.83 13.04
C VAL A 503 9.37 31.58 14.44
N LYS A 504 8.67 32.10 15.45
CA LYS A 504 9.05 31.96 16.85
C LYS A 504 9.14 30.48 17.24
N PRO A 505 10.25 30.01 17.84
CA PRO A 505 10.39 28.63 18.29
C PRO A 505 9.34 28.19 19.31
N GLU A 506 8.76 29.13 20.07
CA GLU A 506 7.76 28.89 21.11
C GLU A 506 6.34 28.79 20.55
N SER A 507 6.11 29.13 19.28
CA SER A 507 4.78 28.98 18.67
C SER A 507 4.35 27.52 18.69
N HIS A 508 3.12 27.27 19.14
CA HIS A 508 2.57 25.92 19.17
C HIS A 508 2.44 25.33 17.77
N ALA A 509 2.15 26.14 16.75
CA ALA A 509 2.14 25.71 15.36
C ALA A 509 3.52 25.20 14.90
N MET A 510 4.59 25.91 15.28
CA MET A 510 5.96 25.51 14.99
C MET A 510 6.38 24.27 15.80
N ILE A 511 5.99 24.17 17.06
CA ILE A 511 6.26 23.00 17.90
C ILE A 511 5.60 21.76 17.30
N MET A 512 4.33 21.82 16.89
CA MET A 512 3.64 20.68 16.26
C MET A 512 4.32 20.24 14.96
N ALA A 513 4.77 21.20 14.14
CA ALA A 513 5.46 20.91 12.88
C ALA A 513 6.87 20.32 13.09
N LYS A 514 7.61 20.78 14.10
CA LYS A 514 8.96 20.28 14.43
C LYS A 514 8.93 18.89 15.07
N THR A 515 8.02 18.69 16.02
CA THR A 515 7.86 17.41 16.77
C THR A 515 7.19 16.31 15.94
N GLY A 516 6.51 16.68 14.85
CA GLY A 516 5.78 15.74 14.01
C GLY A 516 4.36 15.42 14.50
N ALA A 517 3.87 16.14 15.53
CA ALA A 517 2.51 15.95 16.04
C ALA A 517 1.43 16.18 14.96
N ARG A 518 1.52 17.31 14.24
CA ARG A 518 0.62 17.63 13.13
C ARG A 518 1.21 18.69 12.21
N GLY A 519 1.05 18.49 10.91
CA GLY A 519 1.57 19.40 9.89
C GLY A 519 3.08 19.28 9.69
N SER A 520 3.60 20.04 8.73
CA SER A 520 5.02 20.14 8.44
C SER A 520 5.42 21.61 8.30
N ILE A 521 6.73 21.88 8.32
CA ILE A 521 7.27 23.23 8.07
C ILE A 521 6.84 23.73 6.68
N ALA A 522 6.71 22.83 5.69
CA ALA A 522 6.19 23.19 4.37
C ALA A 522 4.71 23.61 4.41
N ASN A 523 3.88 22.98 5.25
CA ASN A 523 2.49 23.41 5.43
C ASN A 523 2.41 24.81 6.08
N LEU A 524 3.25 25.07 7.08
CA LEU A 524 3.36 26.41 7.68
C LEU A 524 3.84 27.44 6.64
N ALA A 525 4.80 27.07 5.79
CA ALA A 525 5.27 27.93 4.70
C ALA A 525 4.14 28.29 3.72
N GLN A 526 3.21 27.39 3.44
CA GLN A 526 2.03 27.66 2.61
C GLN A 526 1.02 28.58 3.27
N VAL A 527 0.80 28.41 4.57
CA VAL A 527 -0.11 29.27 5.34
C VAL A 527 0.45 30.69 5.44
N MET A 528 1.74 30.82 5.75
CA MET A 528 2.36 32.09 6.12
C MET A 528 2.97 32.85 4.93
N GLY A 529 3.47 32.14 3.91
CA GLY A 529 4.31 32.70 2.84
C GLY A 529 3.76 32.51 1.44
N LEU A 530 3.89 31.30 0.87
CA LEU A 530 3.43 31.00 -0.50
C LEU A 530 2.85 29.60 -0.64
N VAL A 531 1.77 29.48 -1.41
CA VAL A 531 1.24 28.16 -1.80
C VAL A 531 2.13 27.48 -2.86
N GLY A 532 2.63 28.26 -3.83
CA GLY A 532 3.54 27.79 -4.88
C GLY A 532 2.87 27.38 -6.19
N GLN A 533 3.64 26.73 -7.08
CA GLN A 533 3.23 26.41 -8.44
C GLN A 533 2.11 25.36 -8.47
N GLN A 534 0.98 25.71 -9.08
CA GLN A 534 -0.14 24.79 -9.33
C GLN A 534 0.10 24.01 -10.62
N THR A 535 -0.18 22.71 -10.61
CA THR A 535 0.02 21.84 -11.79
C THR A 535 -1.26 21.09 -12.10
N VAL A 536 -1.59 20.99 -13.39
CA VAL A 536 -2.81 20.34 -13.87
C VAL A 536 -2.45 19.45 -15.06
N LYS A 537 -3.06 18.27 -15.13
CA LYS A 537 -2.94 17.43 -16.33
C LYS A 537 -3.59 18.11 -17.52
N SER A 538 -2.80 18.33 -18.57
CA SER A 538 -3.29 18.86 -19.83
C SER A 538 -2.88 17.95 -20.97
N ARG A 539 -3.80 17.70 -21.91
CA ARG A 539 -3.46 17.04 -23.18
C ARG A 539 -2.72 18.04 -24.06
N VAL A 540 -1.48 17.75 -24.41
CA VAL A 540 -0.73 18.46 -25.46
C VAL A 540 -0.64 17.51 -26.66
N GLY A 541 -1.40 17.81 -27.71
CA GLY A 541 -1.63 16.86 -28.81
C GLY A 541 -2.32 15.58 -28.33
N PHE A 542 -1.68 14.43 -28.56
CA PHE A 542 -2.16 13.10 -28.15
C PHE A 542 -1.61 12.64 -26.79
N VAL A 543 -0.70 13.40 -26.18
CA VAL A 543 0.00 13.03 -24.94
C VAL A 543 -0.62 13.77 -23.75
N LEU A 544 -0.89 13.06 -22.66
CA LEU A 544 -1.28 13.64 -21.37
C LEU A 544 -0.01 14.03 -20.61
N THR A 545 0.17 15.32 -20.35
CA THR A 545 1.32 15.83 -19.59
C THR A 545 0.83 16.63 -18.39
N SER A 546 1.41 16.35 -17.23
CA SER A 546 1.27 17.22 -16.05
C SER A 546 2.18 18.43 -16.23
N GLY A 547 1.63 19.62 -16.11
CA GLY A 547 2.40 20.85 -16.25
C GLY A 547 1.65 22.05 -15.71
N ARG A 548 2.21 23.24 -15.89
CA ARG A 548 1.54 24.49 -15.51
C ARG A 548 0.23 24.67 -16.31
N PRO A 549 -0.85 25.23 -15.72
CA PRO A 549 -2.11 25.46 -16.42
C PRO A 549 -1.94 26.12 -17.80
N LYS A 550 -2.37 25.43 -18.87
CA LYS A 550 -2.27 25.94 -20.25
C LYS A 550 -3.62 26.17 -20.94
N LYS A 551 -4.59 25.28 -20.68
CA LYS A 551 -5.85 25.23 -21.43
C LYS A 551 -7.03 25.69 -20.58
N GLY A 552 -7.77 26.64 -21.14
CA GLY A 552 -9.07 27.13 -20.65
C GLY A 552 -9.74 27.97 -21.73
N PHE A 553 -9.02 28.95 -22.26
CA PHE A 553 -9.42 29.79 -23.39
C PHE A 553 -8.40 29.71 -24.54
N ARG A 554 -8.73 30.29 -25.70
CA ARG A 554 -7.86 30.27 -26.89
C ARG A 554 -6.50 30.91 -26.59
N GLU A 555 -5.45 30.09 -26.57
CA GLU A 555 -4.04 30.45 -26.30
C GLU A 555 -3.77 31.10 -24.93
N ARG A 556 -4.64 30.87 -23.93
CA ARG A 556 -4.45 31.41 -22.57
C ARG A 556 -5.22 30.59 -21.53
N ALA A 557 -4.73 30.58 -20.30
CA ALA A 557 -5.38 29.83 -19.23
C ALA A 557 -6.66 30.51 -18.72
N LEU A 558 -6.63 31.83 -18.48
CA LEU A 558 -7.78 32.65 -18.06
C LEU A 558 -8.01 33.81 -19.02
N SER A 559 -9.25 34.32 -19.08
CA SER A 559 -9.62 35.48 -19.91
C SER A 559 -8.93 36.79 -19.50
N TYR A 560 -8.44 36.86 -18.26
CA TYR A 560 -7.70 37.98 -17.69
C TYR A 560 -6.31 38.17 -18.30
N PHE A 561 -5.66 37.09 -18.75
CA PHE A 561 -4.30 37.16 -19.29
C PHE A 561 -4.27 37.38 -20.81
N LYS A 562 -3.12 37.88 -21.29
CA LYS A 562 -2.85 38.01 -22.73
C LYS A 562 -2.71 36.62 -23.37
N ARG A 563 -2.99 36.53 -24.67
CA ARG A 563 -2.76 35.30 -25.42
C ARG A 563 -1.26 35.03 -25.51
N GLY A 564 -0.87 33.77 -25.34
CA GLY A 564 0.53 33.33 -25.37
C GLY A 564 1.32 33.66 -24.11
N ASP A 565 0.72 34.22 -23.06
CA ASP A 565 1.45 34.60 -21.84
C ASP A 565 2.04 33.38 -21.12
N LEU A 566 3.37 33.36 -20.95
CA LEU A 566 4.15 32.28 -20.33
C LEU A 566 4.71 32.65 -18.94
N ARG A 567 4.43 33.88 -18.48
CA ARG A 567 4.86 34.39 -17.18
C ARG A 567 4.25 33.59 -16.03
N LEU A 568 4.84 33.76 -14.85
CA LEU A 568 4.47 33.03 -13.63
C LEU A 568 2.98 33.15 -13.28
N GLU A 569 2.44 34.38 -13.24
CA GLU A 569 1.05 34.59 -12.81
C GLU A 569 0.04 34.01 -13.82
N ALA A 570 0.37 34.05 -15.11
CA ALA A 570 -0.49 33.54 -16.17
C ALA A 570 -0.57 32.00 -16.21
N ARG A 571 0.38 31.34 -15.54
CA ARG A 571 0.59 29.88 -15.57
C ARG A 571 0.46 29.25 -14.19
N GLY A 572 -0.36 29.83 -13.32
CA GLY A 572 -0.78 29.18 -12.06
C GLY A 572 0.26 29.19 -10.95
N PHE A 573 1.25 30.07 -10.98
CA PHE A 573 2.08 30.31 -9.79
C PHE A 573 1.29 31.13 -8.77
N VAL A 574 1.18 30.61 -7.55
CA VAL A 574 0.51 31.29 -6.44
C VAL A 574 1.57 31.87 -5.52
N LYS A 575 1.73 33.20 -5.56
CA LYS A 575 2.73 33.92 -4.75
C LYS A 575 2.22 34.17 -3.33
N SER A 576 0.91 34.31 -3.16
CA SER A 576 0.28 34.64 -1.87
C SER A 576 0.17 33.40 -0.98
N GLY A 577 0.38 33.58 0.32
CA GLY A 577 0.07 32.58 1.34
C GLY A 577 -1.40 32.65 1.78
N TYR A 578 -1.90 31.61 2.45
CA TYR A 578 -3.30 31.59 2.90
C TYR A 578 -3.65 32.73 3.88
N MET A 579 -2.70 33.17 4.71
CA MET A 579 -2.88 34.31 5.62
C MET A 579 -3.08 35.65 4.90
N GLN A 580 -2.43 35.83 3.75
CA GLN A 580 -2.59 37.05 2.94
C GLN A 580 -3.87 37.02 2.11
N GLY A 581 -4.35 35.82 1.78
CA GLY A 581 -5.46 35.60 0.88
C GLY A 581 -5.01 35.50 -0.59
N LEU A 582 -5.72 34.68 -1.36
CA LEU A 582 -5.45 34.46 -2.77
C LEU A 582 -6.17 35.50 -3.61
N ASN A 583 -5.50 36.04 -4.64
CA ASN A 583 -6.20 36.85 -5.62
C ASN A 583 -7.13 35.98 -6.50
N PRO A 584 -8.09 36.56 -7.25
CA PRO A 584 -9.05 35.76 -8.03
C PRO A 584 -8.42 34.80 -9.05
N ALA A 585 -7.30 35.18 -9.69
CA ALA A 585 -6.62 34.31 -10.64
C ALA A 585 -5.92 33.14 -9.92
N GLU A 586 -5.20 33.43 -8.82
CA GLU A 586 -4.57 32.44 -7.96
C GLU A 586 -5.59 31.44 -7.40
N PHE A 587 -6.74 31.95 -6.93
CA PHE A 587 -7.83 31.13 -6.40
C PHE A 587 -8.33 30.14 -7.44
N VAL A 588 -8.58 30.58 -8.67
CA VAL A 588 -9.05 29.70 -9.75
C VAL A 588 -8.01 28.63 -10.08
N PHE A 589 -6.73 28.99 -10.21
CA PHE A 589 -5.67 28.02 -10.47
C PHE A 589 -5.50 27.00 -9.33
N HIS A 590 -5.61 27.45 -8.09
CA HIS A 590 -5.58 26.57 -6.93
C HIS A 590 -6.79 25.63 -6.92
N ALA A 591 -8.00 26.14 -7.20
CA ALA A 591 -9.21 25.35 -7.29
C ALA A 591 -9.16 24.29 -8.40
N MET A 592 -8.56 24.61 -9.57
CA MET A 592 -8.36 23.65 -10.66
C MET A 592 -7.53 22.43 -10.20
N THR A 593 -6.41 22.68 -9.51
CA THR A 593 -5.51 21.63 -9.02
C THR A 593 -6.18 20.81 -7.92
N SER A 594 -6.86 21.48 -6.99
CA SER A 594 -7.61 20.82 -5.91
C SER A 594 -8.73 19.94 -6.47
N ARG A 595 -9.44 20.38 -7.52
CA ARG A 595 -10.48 19.58 -8.18
C ARG A 595 -9.90 18.33 -8.85
N GLU A 596 -8.75 18.44 -9.51
CA GLU A 596 -8.08 17.27 -10.09
C GLU A 596 -7.72 16.25 -9.01
N SER A 597 -7.11 16.70 -7.90
CA SER A 597 -6.74 15.83 -6.77
C SER A 597 -7.96 15.10 -6.18
N LEU A 598 -9.09 15.79 -6.02
CA LEU A 598 -10.33 15.19 -5.54
C LEU A 598 -10.89 14.13 -6.51
N VAL A 599 -10.86 14.40 -7.82
CA VAL A 599 -11.33 13.44 -8.84
C VAL A 599 -10.41 12.22 -8.90
N ASP A 600 -9.09 12.43 -8.85
CA ASP A 600 -8.12 11.35 -8.80
C ASP A 600 -8.30 10.48 -7.55
N LYS A 601 -8.51 11.09 -6.37
CA LYS A 601 -8.82 10.37 -5.13
C LYS A 601 -10.05 9.47 -5.28
N GLY A 602 -11.12 9.98 -5.88
CA GLY A 602 -12.34 9.20 -6.12
C GLY A 602 -12.13 8.00 -7.06
N ARG A 603 -11.54 8.22 -8.24
CA ARG A 603 -11.34 7.17 -9.26
C ARG A 603 -10.36 6.09 -8.80
N ARG A 604 -9.25 6.50 -8.19
CA ARG A 604 -8.16 5.60 -7.83
C ARG A 604 -8.46 4.75 -6.58
N THR A 605 -9.41 5.18 -5.74
CA THR A 605 -9.89 4.37 -4.59
C THR A 605 -10.60 3.10 -5.07
N GLU A 606 -11.39 3.19 -6.14
CA GLU A 606 -12.03 2.01 -6.75
C GLU A 606 -10.99 1.06 -7.34
N ASP A 607 -10.04 1.59 -8.12
CA ASP A 607 -8.98 0.82 -8.77
C ASP A 607 -8.08 0.10 -7.77
N SER A 608 -7.69 0.76 -6.68
CA SER A 608 -6.81 0.19 -5.65
C SER A 608 -7.50 -0.89 -4.82
N GLY A 609 -8.78 -0.70 -4.47
CA GLY A 609 -9.57 -1.75 -3.81
C GLY A 609 -9.77 -2.98 -4.69
N TYR A 610 -9.97 -2.79 -5.99
CA TYR A 610 -10.04 -3.89 -6.95
C TYR A 610 -8.70 -4.61 -7.11
N PHE A 611 -7.61 -3.84 -7.19
CA PHE A 611 -6.24 -4.35 -7.24
C PHE A 611 -5.91 -5.20 -5.99
N TYR A 612 -6.17 -4.67 -4.80
CA TYR A 612 -6.02 -5.38 -3.53
C TYR A 612 -6.74 -6.73 -3.55
N ARG A 613 -8.02 -6.75 -3.95
CA ARG A 613 -8.79 -7.99 -4.02
C ARG A 613 -8.21 -9.00 -5.00
N ARG A 614 -7.59 -8.57 -6.09
CA ARG A 614 -6.95 -9.49 -7.05
C ARG A 614 -5.74 -10.16 -6.40
N VAL A 615 -4.81 -9.38 -5.86
CA VAL A 615 -3.59 -9.91 -5.23
C VAL A 615 -3.92 -10.80 -4.02
N ALA A 616 -4.81 -10.33 -3.15
CA ALA A 616 -5.24 -11.08 -1.96
C ALA A 616 -5.84 -12.44 -2.32
N ASN A 617 -6.72 -12.50 -3.33
CA ASN A 617 -7.35 -13.76 -3.72
C ASN A 617 -6.40 -14.73 -4.43
N SER A 618 -5.38 -14.23 -5.13
CA SER A 618 -4.37 -15.09 -5.77
C SER A 618 -3.42 -15.72 -4.74
N LEU A 619 -3.14 -15.03 -3.62
CA LEU A 619 -2.19 -15.49 -2.60
C LEU A 619 -2.83 -16.09 -1.36
N LYS A 620 -4.17 -16.06 -1.22
CA LYS A 620 -4.90 -16.52 -0.01
C LYS A 620 -4.63 -17.98 0.37
N ASP A 621 -4.24 -18.83 -0.59
CA ASP A 621 -4.04 -20.26 -0.41
C ASP A 621 -2.60 -20.60 0.02
N ILE A 622 -1.73 -19.60 0.20
CA ILE A 622 -0.31 -19.78 0.50
C ILE A 622 -0.07 -19.65 2.02
N TYR A 623 0.57 -20.66 2.61
CA TYR A 623 0.88 -20.76 4.03
C TYR A 623 2.25 -21.41 4.26
N VAL A 624 2.76 -21.30 5.48
CA VAL A 624 3.99 -22.00 5.93
C VAL A 624 3.60 -23.38 6.45
N GLU A 625 4.22 -24.46 5.97
CA GLU A 625 3.96 -25.82 6.44
C GLU A 625 4.84 -26.19 7.65
N TYR A 626 4.56 -27.31 8.34
CA TYR A 626 5.35 -27.78 9.49
C TYR A 626 6.86 -27.98 9.21
N ASP A 627 7.23 -28.26 7.97
CA ASP A 627 8.63 -28.34 7.52
C ASP A 627 9.25 -26.97 7.18
N ARG A 628 8.51 -25.88 7.45
CA ARG A 628 8.85 -24.48 7.18
C ARG A 628 8.97 -24.08 5.72
N THR A 629 8.61 -24.97 4.81
CA THR A 629 8.44 -24.60 3.40
C THR A 629 7.16 -23.80 3.22
N VAL A 630 7.18 -22.86 2.27
CA VAL A 630 6.00 -22.09 1.90
C VAL A 630 5.30 -22.84 0.78
N ARG A 631 4.06 -23.28 1.06
CA ARG A 631 3.28 -24.13 0.14
C ARG A 631 1.94 -23.50 -0.17
N ASP A 632 1.35 -23.97 -1.28
CA ASP A 632 -0.03 -23.70 -1.57
C ASP A 632 -0.99 -24.79 -1.05
N SER A 633 -2.30 -24.58 -1.24
CA SER A 633 -3.35 -25.53 -0.90
C SER A 633 -3.25 -26.90 -1.60
N GLN A 634 -2.49 -27.01 -2.70
CA GLN A 634 -2.25 -28.27 -3.41
C GLN A 634 -0.95 -28.96 -2.96
N GLY A 635 -0.23 -28.37 -1.99
CA GLY A 635 1.04 -28.89 -1.49
C GLY A 635 2.25 -28.58 -2.37
N ARG A 636 2.11 -27.71 -3.39
CA ARG A 636 3.25 -27.27 -4.21
C ARG A 636 4.09 -26.27 -3.42
N ILE A 637 5.41 -26.46 -3.46
CA ILE A 637 6.37 -25.58 -2.81
C ILE A 637 6.55 -24.33 -3.68
N ILE A 638 6.40 -23.15 -3.06
CA ILE A 638 6.66 -21.84 -3.67
C ILE A 638 8.01 -21.32 -3.19
N GLN A 639 8.33 -21.47 -1.90
CA GLN A 639 9.63 -21.14 -1.33
C GLN A 639 10.08 -22.24 -0.36
N PHE A 640 11.37 -22.55 -0.33
CA PHE A 640 11.95 -23.48 0.65
C PHE A 640 12.01 -22.90 2.06
N ALA A 641 12.19 -21.58 2.16
CA ALA A 641 12.07 -20.81 3.39
C ALA A 641 11.42 -19.48 3.03
N PHE A 642 10.55 -18.97 3.90
CA PHE A 642 9.88 -17.70 3.64
C PHE A 642 10.91 -16.58 3.44
N GLY A 643 10.85 -15.90 2.28
CA GLY A 643 11.77 -14.81 1.96
C GLY A 643 13.25 -15.21 1.86
N GLY A 644 13.55 -16.51 1.80
CA GLY A 644 14.91 -17.05 1.71
C GLY A 644 15.58 -17.39 3.05
N ASP A 645 15.12 -16.80 4.16
CA ASP A 645 15.70 -17.00 5.51
C ASP A 645 14.72 -17.58 6.54
N GLY A 646 13.42 -17.59 6.25
CA GLY A 646 12.38 -18.12 7.13
C GLY A 646 12.05 -17.23 8.34
N MET A 647 12.56 -15.99 8.38
CA MET A 647 12.40 -15.08 9.51
C MET A 647 11.11 -14.26 9.41
N ASP A 648 10.49 -13.96 10.55
CA ASP A 648 9.30 -13.10 10.61
C ASP A 648 9.72 -11.61 10.66
N PRO A 649 9.32 -10.78 9.67
CA PRO A 649 9.61 -9.34 9.68
C PRO A 649 9.18 -8.60 10.94
N VAL A 650 8.14 -9.09 11.64
CA VAL A 650 7.65 -8.49 12.88
C VAL A 650 8.65 -8.65 14.02
N LYS A 651 9.39 -9.76 14.03
CA LYS A 651 10.29 -10.14 15.13
C LYS A 651 11.72 -9.58 14.97
N LEU A 652 12.07 -9.03 13.81
CA LEU A 652 13.42 -8.52 13.50
C LEU A 652 13.75 -7.19 14.20
N PHE A 653 14.95 -7.05 14.75
CA PHE A 653 15.58 -5.86 15.32
C PHE A 653 16.52 -5.16 14.33
N LYS A 654 16.12 -4.03 13.72
CA LYS A 654 16.90 -3.34 12.65
C LYS A 654 17.30 -4.27 11.49
N GLY A 655 16.51 -5.30 11.23
CA GLY A 655 16.82 -6.35 10.26
C GLY A 655 17.63 -7.54 10.82
N GLU A 656 18.10 -7.47 12.06
CA GLU A 656 18.75 -8.58 12.77
C GLU A 656 17.75 -9.37 13.62
N PRO A 657 17.80 -10.70 13.68
CA PRO A 657 16.81 -11.48 14.43
C PRO A 657 16.96 -11.39 15.96
N VAL A 658 18.14 -11.06 16.48
CA VAL A 658 18.43 -11.07 17.94
C VAL A 658 19.32 -9.90 18.33
N ASN A 659 19.01 -9.22 19.44
CA ASN A 659 19.87 -8.21 20.04
C ASN A 659 21.02 -8.88 20.82
N LEU A 660 22.11 -9.18 20.12
CA LEU A 660 23.27 -9.90 20.68
C LEU A 660 23.91 -9.15 21.86
N LYS A 661 23.97 -7.82 21.81
CA LYS A 661 24.57 -7.01 22.88
C LYS A 661 23.84 -7.17 24.21
N LYS A 662 22.51 -7.19 24.17
CA LYS A 662 21.68 -7.40 25.36
C LYS A 662 21.87 -8.81 25.91
N VAL A 663 21.80 -9.84 25.07
CA VAL A 663 21.97 -11.24 25.51
C VAL A 663 23.32 -11.45 26.21
N VAL A 664 24.40 -10.89 25.66
CA VAL A 664 25.73 -10.95 26.28
C VAL A 664 25.73 -10.25 27.64
N ARG A 665 25.12 -9.07 27.77
CA ARG A 665 25.06 -8.35 29.05
C ARG A 665 24.25 -9.10 30.10
N ASP A 666 23.10 -9.65 29.73
CA ASP A 666 22.19 -10.32 30.67
C ASP A 666 22.82 -11.61 31.24
N LEU A 667 23.66 -12.29 30.46
CA LEU A 667 24.24 -13.59 30.81
C LEU A 667 25.70 -13.54 31.25
N VAL A 668 26.47 -12.51 30.87
CA VAL A 668 27.89 -12.39 31.22
C VAL A 668 28.07 -11.43 32.38
N SER A 669 28.59 -11.95 33.50
CA SER A 669 28.92 -11.12 34.65
C SER A 669 30.11 -10.20 34.36
N PRO A 670 30.06 -8.90 34.68
CA PRO A 670 31.18 -7.99 34.46
C PRO A 670 32.37 -8.35 35.36
N LYS A 671 33.40 -9.02 34.81
CA LYS A 671 34.60 -9.47 35.54
C LYS A 671 35.85 -8.66 35.15
N LYS A 672 36.65 -8.27 36.16
CA LYS A 672 37.91 -7.52 35.96
C LYS A 672 39.10 -8.39 35.51
N SER A 673 39.02 -9.72 35.59
CA SER A 673 40.07 -10.66 35.11
C SER A 673 39.50 -12.08 34.88
N GLY A 674 40.02 -12.81 33.87
CA GLY A 674 39.76 -14.26 33.70
C GLY A 674 38.80 -14.71 32.59
N GLY A 675 38.85 -14.12 31.39
CA GLY A 675 38.02 -14.52 30.24
C GLY A 675 38.70 -15.52 29.30
N LEU A 676 37.91 -16.22 28.47
CA LEU A 676 38.41 -17.13 27.44
C LEU A 676 39.23 -16.40 26.35
N SER A 677 40.19 -17.10 25.75
CA SER A 677 40.93 -16.56 24.60
C SER A 677 40.01 -16.37 23.39
N LYS A 678 40.19 -15.27 22.64
CA LYS A 678 39.38 -14.92 21.45
C LYS A 678 39.28 -16.07 20.43
N LYS A 679 40.38 -16.80 20.18
CA LYS A 679 40.41 -17.96 19.26
C LYS A 679 39.43 -19.06 19.67
N LYS A 680 39.42 -19.42 20.95
CA LYS A 680 38.54 -20.48 21.48
C LYS A 680 37.07 -20.06 21.43
N ILE A 681 36.76 -18.78 21.65
CA ILE A 681 35.40 -18.25 21.47
C ILE A 681 34.97 -18.30 20.00
N GLN A 682 35.85 -17.89 19.08
CA GLN A 682 35.58 -17.96 17.64
C GLN A 682 35.32 -19.40 17.16
N GLU A 683 36.06 -20.39 17.67
CA GLU A 683 35.81 -21.81 17.36
C GLU A 683 34.41 -22.26 17.82
N LEU A 684 34.01 -21.91 19.05
CA LEU A 684 32.70 -22.27 19.60
C LEU A 684 31.55 -21.56 18.85
N VAL A 685 31.70 -20.28 18.54
CA VAL A 685 30.69 -19.49 17.79
C VAL A 685 30.56 -20.00 16.35
N LYS A 686 31.66 -20.35 15.68
CA LYS A 686 31.62 -20.95 14.33
C LYS A 686 31.00 -22.34 14.34
N ALA A 687 31.33 -23.18 15.32
CA ALA A 687 30.71 -24.49 15.48
C ALA A 687 29.19 -24.39 15.72
N ALA A 688 28.73 -23.27 16.28
CA ALA A 688 27.32 -22.97 16.50
C ALA A 688 26.61 -22.29 15.30
N GLU A 689 27.31 -22.01 14.20
CA GLU A 689 26.82 -21.29 13.01
C GLU A 689 26.28 -19.87 13.32
N LEU A 690 26.89 -19.19 14.30
CA LEU A 690 26.50 -17.85 14.74
C LEU A 690 27.41 -16.74 14.17
N PRO A 691 26.96 -15.47 14.16
CA PRO A 691 27.74 -14.36 13.60
C PRO A 691 29.09 -14.16 14.31
N GLU A 692 30.17 -13.93 13.55
CA GLU A 692 31.52 -13.74 14.12
C GLU A 692 31.60 -12.56 15.09
N TYR A 693 30.77 -11.53 14.90
CA TYR A 693 30.68 -10.37 15.80
C TYR A 693 30.28 -10.75 17.24
N LEU A 694 29.54 -11.85 17.44
CA LEU A 694 29.23 -12.37 18.77
C LEU A 694 30.50 -12.76 19.53
N ALA A 695 31.51 -13.30 18.82
CA ALA A 695 32.78 -13.66 19.43
C ALA A 695 33.56 -12.44 19.92
N ASP A 696 33.46 -11.31 19.20
CA ASP A 696 34.06 -10.04 19.62
C ASP A 696 33.37 -9.50 20.88
N LEU A 697 32.03 -9.48 20.90
CA LEU A 697 31.25 -9.05 22.08
C LEU A 697 31.54 -9.89 23.33
N LEU A 698 31.59 -11.21 23.18
CA LEU A 698 31.90 -12.13 24.29
C LEU A 698 33.35 -11.96 24.79
N HIS A 699 34.27 -11.65 23.88
CA HIS A 699 35.65 -11.38 24.25
C HIS A 699 35.80 -10.03 24.99
N GLU A 700 35.13 -8.98 24.51
CA GLU A 700 35.06 -7.68 25.17
C GLU A 700 34.43 -7.78 26.57
N ALA A 701 33.36 -8.57 26.71
CA ALA A 701 32.70 -8.85 27.98
C ALA A 701 33.50 -9.82 28.90
N ARG A 702 34.60 -10.41 28.40
CA ARG A 702 35.46 -11.36 29.12
C ARG A 702 34.73 -12.59 29.66
N ALA A 703 33.86 -13.18 28.83
CA ALA A 703 33.06 -14.35 29.20
C ALA A 703 33.91 -15.61 29.50
N THR A 704 33.43 -16.40 30.45
CA THR A 704 33.91 -17.76 30.76
C THR A 704 33.30 -18.80 29.81
N GLN A 705 33.79 -20.04 29.82
CA GLN A 705 33.30 -21.06 28.88
C GLN A 705 31.81 -21.39 29.11
N GLU A 706 31.37 -21.49 30.36
CA GLU A 706 29.97 -21.73 30.72
C GLU A 706 29.06 -20.57 30.27
N GLU A 707 29.50 -19.32 30.47
CA GLU A 707 28.76 -18.13 30.02
C GLU A 707 28.67 -18.07 28.48
N VAL A 708 29.73 -18.47 27.76
CA VAL A 708 29.72 -18.56 26.28
C VAL A 708 28.72 -19.62 25.81
N GLU A 709 28.70 -20.80 26.44
CA GLU A 709 27.77 -21.87 26.10
C GLU A 709 26.31 -21.46 26.37
N ALA A 710 26.04 -20.81 27.51
CA ALA A 710 24.72 -20.26 27.84
C ALA A 710 24.26 -19.17 26.85
N VAL A 711 25.16 -18.26 26.45
CA VAL A 711 24.85 -17.24 25.43
C VAL A 711 24.54 -17.89 24.09
N ILE A 712 25.31 -18.90 23.67
CA ILE A 712 25.05 -19.62 22.42
C ILE A 712 23.68 -20.30 22.44
N GLU A 713 23.33 -20.97 23.55
CA GLU A 713 22.03 -21.63 23.71
C GLU A 713 20.88 -20.62 23.65
N GLU A 714 20.99 -19.51 24.38
CA GLU A 714 19.97 -18.46 24.39
C GLU A 714 19.82 -17.77 23.02
N VAL A 715 20.93 -17.49 22.33
CA VAL A 715 20.89 -16.93 20.97
C VAL A 715 20.21 -17.91 20.01
N LYS A 716 20.51 -19.22 20.08
CA LYS A 716 19.83 -20.24 19.26
C LYS A 716 18.33 -20.31 19.55
N ARG A 717 17.94 -20.25 20.83
CA ARG A 717 16.52 -20.22 21.23
C ARG A 717 15.81 -19.00 20.65
N ARG A 718 16.37 -17.80 20.79
CA ARG A 718 15.77 -16.56 20.23
C ARG A 718 15.74 -16.54 18.70
N LEU A 719 16.76 -17.09 18.03
CA LEU A 719 16.75 -17.27 16.57
C LEU A 719 15.62 -18.17 16.10
N GLU A 720 15.31 -19.22 16.88
CA GLU A 720 14.21 -20.13 16.58
C GLU A 720 12.84 -19.45 16.79
N GLU A 721 12.70 -18.63 17.83
CA GLU A 721 11.49 -17.84 18.10
C GLU A 721 11.25 -16.73 17.07
N ALA A 722 12.31 -16.19 16.47
CA ALA A 722 12.25 -15.15 15.43
C ALA A 722 11.74 -15.66 14.07
N LYS A 723 11.68 -16.98 13.87
CA LYS A 723 11.16 -17.58 12.63
C LYS A 723 9.65 -17.40 12.52
N VAL A 724 9.17 -17.45 11.28
CA VAL A 724 7.73 -17.46 11.00
C VAL A 724 7.11 -18.71 11.60
N GLU A 725 5.98 -18.52 12.29
CA GLU A 725 5.22 -19.62 12.87
C GLU A 725 4.63 -20.51 11.78
N VAL A 726 4.67 -21.82 12.01
CA VAL A 726 4.07 -22.81 11.11
C VAL A 726 2.57 -22.55 10.99
N LEU A 727 2.01 -22.91 9.84
CA LEU A 727 0.59 -22.72 9.47
C LEU A 727 0.14 -21.27 9.30
N THR A 728 1.05 -20.30 9.46
CA THR A 728 0.78 -18.89 9.18
C THR A 728 0.32 -18.70 7.73
N PRO A 729 -0.82 -18.03 7.48
CA PRO A 729 -1.29 -17.73 6.12
C PRO A 729 -0.46 -16.60 5.50
N ILE A 730 0.81 -16.86 5.21
CA ILE A 730 1.79 -15.84 4.83
C ILE A 730 1.46 -15.16 3.50
N GLY A 731 0.74 -15.84 2.61
CA GLY A 731 0.31 -15.26 1.34
C GLY A 731 -0.66 -14.09 1.48
N ILE A 732 -1.67 -14.21 2.35
CA ILE A 732 -2.62 -13.10 2.58
C ILE A 732 -1.95 -11.94 3.30
N ILE A 733 -1.02 -12.21 4.23
CA ILE A 733 -0.24 -11.19 4.94
C ILE A 733 0.65 -10.43 3.95
N SER A 734 1.30 -11.14 3.03
CA SER A 734 2.12 -10.54 1.96
C SER A 734 1.28 -9.68 1.03
N ALA A 735 0.12 -10.20 0.59
CA ALA A 735 -0.81 -9.47 -0.24
C ALA A 735 -1.27 -8.16 0.41
N GLN A 736 -1.66 -8.21 1.69
CA GLN A 736 -2.08 -7.04 2.47
C GLN A 736 -0.94 -6.03 2.65
N SER A 737 0.26 -6.52 2.97
CA SER A 737 1.43 -5.68 3.23
C SER A 737 1.85 -4.86 2.01
N ILE A 738 1.64 -5.41 0.80
CA ILE A 738 1.99 -4.79 -0.48
C ILE A 738 0.82 -3.95 -1.05
N ALA A 739 -0.40 -4.45 -0.95
CA ALA A 739 -1.54 -3.82 -1.61
C ALA A 739 -2.23 -2.74 -0.76
N GLU A 740 -2.17 -2.77 0.59
CA GLU A 740 -2.67 -1.65 1.41
C GLU A 740 -1.94 -0.34 1.08
N PRO A 741 -0.58 -0.30 1.01
CA PRO A 741 0.14 0.92 0.65
C PRO A 741 -0.21 1.44 -0.74
N THR A 742 -0.63 0.55 -1.65
CA THR A 742 -1.04 0.93 -3.01
C THR A 742 -2.22 1.91 -2.99
N THR A 743 -3.11 1.83 -1.99
CA THR A 743 -4.17 2.84 -1.79
C THR A 743 -3.62 4.22 -1.44
N GLN A 744 -2.45 4.28 -0.79
CA GLN A 744 -1.77 5.52 -0.42
C GLN A 744 -0.88 6.05 -1.55
N MET A 745 -0.26 5.17 -2.37
CA MET A 745 0.55 5.53 -3.55
C MET A 745 -0.22 6.40 -4.54
N VAL A 746 -1.51 6.14 -4.66
CA VAL A 746 -2.50 6.88 -5.46
C VAL A 746 -2.46 8.39 -5.20
N LEU A 747 -2.14 8.83 -3.99
CA LEU A 747 -2.15 10.25 -3.61
C LEU A 747 -0.77 10.91 -3.77
N ARG A 748 0.33 10.13 -3.72
CA ARG A 748 1.70 10.65 -3.67
C ARG A 748 2.43 10.68 -5.02
N THR A 749 1.88 10.00 -6.04
CA THR A 749 2.60 9.71 -7.30
C THR A 749 3.08 10.93 -8.09
N PHE A 750 2.56 12.13 -7.82
CA PHE A 750 2.84 13.33 -8.63
C PHE A 750 3.47 14.49 -7.87
N HIS A 751 3.79 14.30 -6.58
CA HIS A 751 4.50 15.29 -5.77
C HIS A 751 6.01 15.04 -5.71
N ALA A 752 6.57 14.14 -6.53
CA ALA A 752 8.00 13.92 -6.65
C ALA A 752 8.61 14.92 -7.66
N PRO A 753 9.24 16.02 -7.21
CA PRO A 753 10.00 16.88 -8.09
C PRO A 753 11.18 16.10 -8.70
N GLY A 754 11.34 16.16 -10.02
CA GLY A 754 12.53 15.64 -10.71
C GLY A 754 12.30 14.63 -11.83
N VAL A 755 11.14 13.95 -11.89
CA VAL A 755 10.94 12.80 -12.81
C VAL A 755 10.24 13.17 -14.14
N LEU A 756 9.89 14.43 -14.36
CA LEU A 756 9.29 14.90 -15.62
C LEU A 756 10.19 14.71 -16.86
N ALA A 757 11.49 14.46 -16.68
CA ALA A 757 12.42 14.16 -17.77
C ALA A 757 12.24 12.75 -18.36
N MET A 758 11.70 11.81 -17.57
CA MET A 758 11.44 10.44 -18.00
C MET A 758 9.93 10.24 -17.97
N ASP A 759 9.27 10.21 -19.14
CA ASP A 759 7.87 9.76 -19.30
C ASP A 759 7.77 8.27 -18.90
N VAL A 760 8.00 7.91 -17.65
CA VAL A 760 7.96 6.55 -17.15
C VAL A 760 6.67 6.39 -16.36
N THR A 761 5.98 5.27 -16.56
CA THR A 761 4.83 4.90 -15.73
C THR A 761 5.31 4.69 -14.29
N HIS A 762 4.74 5.43 -13.34
CA HIS A 762 5.07 5.33 -11.92
C HIS A 762 3.85 4.92 -11.09
N GLY A 763 4.15 4.51 -9.85
CA GLY A 763 3.16 4.20 -8.83
C GLY A 763 2.27 3.02 -9.22
N VAL A 764 0.95 3.19 -9.02
CA VAL A 764 -0.02 2.09 -9.12
C VAL A 764 -0.14 1.51 -10.53
N GLU A 765 -0.03 2.31 -11.58
CA GLU A 765 -0.16 1.81 -12.95
C GLU A 765 1.01 0.90 -13.31
N ARG A 766 2.24 1.27 -12.95
CA ARG A 766 3.41 0.40 -13.13
C ARG A 766 3.33 -0.86 -12.27
N PHE A 767 2.83 -0.71 -11.04
CA PHE A 767 2.60 -1.85 -10.16
C PHE A 767 1.62 -2.85 -10.78
N LYS A 768 0.52 -2.35 -11.39
CA LYS A 768 -0.44 -3.18 -12.14
C LYS A 768 0.20 -3.84 -13.36
N GLU A 769 1.02 -3.12 -14.12
CA GLU A 769 1.73 -3.69 -15.27
C GLU A 769 2.57 -4.91 -14.88
N LEU A 770 3.31 -4.82 -13.77
CA LEU A 770 4.16 -5.90 -13.27
C LEU A 770 3.33 -7.08 -12.77
N VAL A 771 2.40 -6.84 -11.84
CA VAL A 771 1.62 -7.89 -11.19
C VAL A 771 0.66 -8.61 -12.15
N PHE A 772 0.06 -7.89 -13.10
CA PHE A 772 -0.74 -8.50 -14.15
C PHE A 772 0.09 -8.90 -15.37
N TYR A 773 1.41 -8.76 -15.28
CA TYR A 773 2.37 -9.09 -16.32
C TYR A 773 1.91 -8.59 -17.70
N VAL A 774 1.50 -7.32 -17.79
CA VAL A 774 1.03 -6.61 -19.00
C VAL A 774 2.25 -5.99 -19.72
N SER A 775 2.11 -5.66 -21.01
CA SER A 775 3.19 -5.01 -21.76
C SER A 775 3.59 -3.71 -21.07
N THR A 776 4.89 -3.50 -20.88
CA THR A 776 5.43 -2.28 -20.27
C THR A 776 5.09 -1.08 -21.16
N SER A 777 4.36 -0.09 -20.62
CA SER A 777 3.95 1.08 -21.42
C SER A 777 5.14 1.98 -21.78
N THR A 778 6.13 2.06 -20.88
CA THR A 778 7.29 2.95 -21.00
C THR A 778 8.58 2.17 -20.73
N PRO A 779 9.04 1.34 -21.69
CA PRO A 779 10.23 0.54 -21.51
C PRO A 779 11.47 1.42 -21.48
N THR A 780 12.37 1.17 -20.53
CA THR A 780 13.64 1.87 -20.35
C THR A 780 14.74 0.88 -19.98
N MET A 781 15.96 1.18 -20.43
CA MET A 781 17.12 0.34 -20.18
C MET A 781 18.27 1.16 -19.60
N THR A 782 19.04 0.53 -18.72
CA THR A 782 20.31 1.05 -18.20
C THR A 782 21.41 0.15 -18.71
N ILE A 783 22.22 0.70 -19.61
CA ILE A 783 23.31 0.00 -20.29
C ILE A 783 24.61 0.40 -19.60
N TYR A 784 25.23 -0.57 -18.94
CA TYR A 784 26.55 -0.39 -18.36
C TYR A 784 27.60 -0.59 -19.44
N LEU A 785 28.64 0.24 -19.39
CA LEU A 785 29.72 0.23 -20.35
C LEU A 785 30.92 -0.54 -19.78
N LYS A 786 31.76 -1.10 -20.66
CA LYS A 786 33.05 -1.63 -20.21
C LYS A 786 33.93 -0.49 -19.64
N PRO A 787 34.85 -0.78 -18.71
CA PRO A 787 35.64 0.24 -17.99
C PRO A 787 36.34 1.28 -18.88
N GLU A 788 36.75 0.89 -20.10
CA GLU A 788 37.41 1.75 -21.08
C GLU A 788 36.50 2.85 -21.65
N TYR A 789 35.19 2.60 -21.71
CA TYR A 789 34.17 3.52 -22.22
C TYR A 789 33.48 4.28 -21.09
N ALA A 790 33.41 3.68 -19.89
CA ALA A 790 32.68 4.21 -18.76
C ALA A 790 33.33 5.44 -18.09
N LYS A 791 34.62 5.69 -18.36
CA LYS A 791 35.36 6.87 -17.86
C LYS A 791 35.53 7.98 -18.89
N ASP A 792 35.23 7.72 -20.16
CA ASP A 792 35.44 8.64 -21.28
C ASP A 792 34.10 9.09 -21.86
N LYS A 793 33.73 10.34 -21.57
CA LYS A 793 32.46 10.93 -21.99
C LYS A 793 32.28 10.95 -23.51
N ALA A 794 33.34 11.23 -24.27
CA ALA A 794 33.26 11.30 -25.72
C ALA A 794 32.99 9.92 -26.34
N LYS A 795 33.63 8.87 -25.80
CA LYS A 795 33.39 7.48 -26.22
C LYS A 795 32.00 6.99 -25.82
N ALA A 796 31.53 7.33 -24.62
CA ALA A 796 30.19 6.99 -24.17
C ALA A 796 29.10 7.65 -25.04
N GLU A 797 29.27 8.92 -25.42
CA GLU A 797 28.35 9.63 -26.32
C GLU A 797 28.37 9.04 -27.73
N ALA A 798 29.56 8.69 -28.26
CA ALA A 798 29.67 8.01 -29.55
C ALA A 798 29.00 6.63 -29.55
N ALA A 799 29.13 5.88 -28.45
CA ALA A 799 28.45 4.60 -28.25
C ALA A 799 26.92 4.78 -28.15
N ALA A 800 26.45 5.81 -27.43
CA ALA A 800 25.04 6.15 -27.34
C ALA A 800 24.43 6.44 -28.72
N LYS A 801 25.10 7.23 -29.56
CA LYS A 801 24.63 7.53 -30.93
C LYS A 801 24.40 6.29 -31.78
N LYS A 802 25.21 5.23 -31.61
CA LYS A 802 25.04 3.96 -32.34
C LYS A 802 23.80 3.16 -31.93
N LEU A 803 23.28 3.38 -30.72
CA LEU A 803 22.14 2.64 -30.17
C LEU A 803 20.79 3.21 -30.63
N ARG A 804 20.70 4.53 -30.81
CA ARG A 804 19.47 5.25 -31.17
C ARG A 804 18.92 4.77 -32.51
N GLU A 805 17.66 4.32 -32.52
CA GLU A 805 16.94 3.99 -33.74
C GLU A 805 16.76 5.26 -34.58
N VAL A 806 17.29 5.24 -35.79
CA VAL A 806 17.13 6.33 -36.77
C VAL A 806 16.33 5.81 -37.94
N LYS A 807 15.09 6.30 -38.08
CA LYS A 807 14.24 6.04 -39.24
C LYS A 807 14.40 7.14 -40.27
N ILE A 808 14.06 6.84 -41.53
CA ILE A 808 14.14 7.83 -42.62
C ILE A 808 13.36 9.09 -42.27
N LYS A 809 12.14 8.96 -41.71
CA LYS A 809 11.32 10.09 -41.28
C LYS A 809 11.99 11.02 -40.27
N ASP A 810 12.92 10.52 -39.45
CA ASP A 810 13.56 11.31 -38.39
C ASP A 810 14.61 12.26 -38.97
N LEU A 811 15.14 11.97 -40.15
CA LEU A 811 16.15 12.77 -40.86
C LEU A 811 15.54 13.84 -41.80
N LEU A 812 14.21 13.87 -41.93
CA LEU A 812 13.53 14.77 -42.86
C LEU A 812 13.14 16.09 -42.21
N LYS A 813 13.19 17.14 -43.03
CA LYS A 813 12.59 18.45 -42.76
C LYS A 813 11.13 18.47 -43.19
N GLU A 814 10.85 17.99 -44.40
CA GLU A 814 9.49 17.79 -44.94
C GLU A 814 9.48 16.64 -45.96
N TYR A 815 8.31 16.06 -46.22
CA TYR A 815 8.09 15.20 -47.38
C TYR A 815 6.80 15.61 -48.12
N ARG A 816 6.80 15.48 -49.45
CA ARG A 816 5.65 15.78 -50.31
C ARG A 816 5.33 14.56 -51.16
N ILE A 817 4.05 14.21 -51.20
CA ILE A 817 3.54 13.14 -52.07
C ILE A 817 2.93 13.81 -53.29
N ASP A 818 3.52 13.57 -54.45
CA ASP A 818 2.95 13.95 -55.73
C ASP A 818 2.06 12.80 -56.25
N ASN A 819 0.75 13.00 -56.13
CA ASN A 819 -0.25 12.04 -56.58
C ASN A 819 -0.34 11.93 -58.11
N LEU A 820 0.08 12.95 -58.86
CA LEU A 820 0.04 12.97 -60.32
C LEU A 820 1.26 12.25 -60.89
N ALA A 821 2.45 12.55 -60.36
CA ALA A 821 3.70 11.93 -60.78
C ALA A 821 3.97 10.56 -60.11
N PHE A 822 3.10 10.11 -59.19
CA PHE A 822 3.31 8.92 -58.35
C PHE A 822 4.70 8.90 -57.70
N SER A 823 5.14 10.05 -57.18
CA SER A 823 6.47 10.24 -56.60
C SER A 823 6.41 10.87 -55.20
N VAL A 824 7.47 10.68 -54.43
CA VAL A 824 7.63 11.24 -53.09
C VAL A 824 8.90 12.06 -53.07
N GLU A 825 8.78 13.36 -52.79
CA GLU A 825 9.92 14.25 -52.55
C GLU A 825 10.22 14.29 -51.06
N LEU A 826 11.48 14.09 -50.69
CA LEU A 826 12.00 14.13 -49.33
C LEU A 826 12.99 15.30 -49.23
N THR A 827 12.76 16.23 -48.31
CA THR A 827 13.71 17.30 -47.98
C THR A 827 14.45 16.92 -46.71
N LEU A 828 15.78 16.83 -46.76
CA LEU A 828 16.64 16.42 -45.65
C LEU A 828 16.93 17.59 -44.70
N ASP A 829 17.27 17.25 -43.45
CA ASP A 829 17.63 18.21 -42.40
C ASP A 829 19.11 18.03 -42.03
N GLY A 830 19.95 18.98 -42.42
CA GLY A 830 21.41 18.89 -42.29
C GLY A 830 21.91 18.76 -40.84
N GLU A 831 21.25 19.45 -39.89
CA GLU A 831 21.59 19.34 -38.46
C GLU A 831 21.32 17.93 -37.92
N ARG A 832 20.26 17.28 -38.42
CA ARG A 832 19.85 15.94 -37.96
C ARG A 832 20.69 14.83 -38.56
N MET A 833 21.10 15.00 -39.81
CA MET A 833 22.05 14.09 -40.44
C MET A 833 23.39 14.14 -39.71
N ALA A 834 23.84 15.33 -39.30
CA ALA A 834 25.04 15.52 -38.48
C ALA A 834 24.91 14.93 -37.06
N ASP A 835 23.79 15.19 -36.36
CA ASP A 835 23.56 14.64 -35.01
C ASP A 835 23.51 13.10 -35.02
N SER A 836 22.86 12.53 -36.04
CA SER A 836 22.68 11.08 -36.22
C SER A 836 23.90 10.38 -36.84
N GLY A 837 24.87 11.13 -37.38
CA GLY A 837 26.07 10.60 -38.04
C GLY A 837 25.76 9.74 -39.27
N VAL A 838 24.78 10.15 -40.09
CA VAL A 838 24.37 9.46 -41.33
C VAL A 838 24.79 10.31 -42.53
N ASP A 839 25.59 9.73 -43.42
CA ASP A 839 26.03 10.39 -44.64
C ASP A 839 24.98 10.27 -45.77
N LEU A 840 24.99 11.24 -46.68
CA LEU A 840 24.01 11.34 -47.77
C LEU A 840 24.09 10.13 -48.71
N ASP A 841 25.30 9.65 -48.98
CA ASP A 841 25.54 8.48 -49.83
C ASP A 841 25.06 7.17 -49.19
N GLU A 842 25.20 7.05 -47.86
CA GLU A 842 24.71 5.90 -47.10
C GLU A 842 23.16 5.85 -47.18
N LEU A 843 22.51 7.01 -47.01
CA LEU A 843 21.06 7.16 -47.10
C LEU A 843 20.53 6.81 -48.50
N VAL A 844 21.15 7.33 -49.57
CA VAL A 844 20.72 7.09 -50.96
C VAL A 844 20.86 5.61 -51.33
N ASN A 845 21.96 4.97 -50.94
CA ASN A 845 22.16 3.53 -51.17
C ASN A 845 21.13 2.68 -50.40
N PHE A 846 20.82 3.07 -49.17
CA PHE A 846 19.79 2.42 -48.37
C PHE A 846 18.40 2.57 -49.01
N LEU A 847 18.04 3.78 -49.45
CA LEU A 847 16.79 4.05 -50.14
C LEU A 847 16.68 3.21 -51.42
N LYS A 848 17.69 3.19 -52.28
CA LYS A 848 17.71 2.36 -53.51
C LYS A 848 17.44 0.87 -53.21
N LYS A 849 18.05 0.31 -52.16
CA LYS A 849 17.73 -1.06 -51.70
C LYS A 849 16.30 -1.17 -51.18
N ALA A 850 15.84 -0.16 -50.45
CA ALA A 850 14.53 -0.16 -49.81
C ALA A 850 13.36 -0.11 -50.80
N VAL A 851 13.50 0.62 -51.92
CA VAL A 851 12.46 0.77 -52.96
C VAL A 851 12.55 -0.30 -54.05
N LYS A 852 13.61 -1.10 -54.09
CA LYS A 852 13.82 -2.18 -55.08
C LYS A 852 12.68 -3.20 -55.11
N GLY A 853 12.15 -3.59 -53.95
CA GLY A 853 11.00 -4.51 -53.83
C GLY A 853 9.65 -3.91 -54.28
N ILE A 854 9.61 -2.60 -54.51
CA ILE A 854 8.44 -1.84 -54.93
C ILE A 854 8.62 -1.33 -56.39
N LYS A 855 9.76 -1.66 -57.03
CA LYS A 855 10.20 -1.16 -58.35
C LYS A 855 10.22 0.37 -58.44
N GLY A 856 10.54 1.04 -57.34
CA GLY A 856 10.73 2.48 -57.34
C GLY A 856 12.17 2.90 -57.66
N THR A 857 12.33 4.06 -58.28
CA THR A 857 13.64 4.68 -58.57
C THR A 857 13.88 5.87 -57.64
N VAL A 858 15.14 6.10 -57.25
CA VAL A 858 15.55 7.20 -56.36
C VAL A 858 16.48 8.12 -57.14
N GLU A 859 16.12 9.39 -57.22
CA GLU A 859 16.89 10.45 -57.87
C GLU A 859 17.29 11.52 -56.85
N VAL A 860 18.55 11.91 -56.84
CA VAL A 860 19.05 13.06 -56.06
C VAL A 860 18.85 14.29 -56.93
N ARG A 861 17.99 15.23 -56.50
CA ARG A 861 17.73 16.47 -57.27
C ARG A 861 18.63 17.63 -56.84
N ASP A 862 18.95 17.71 -55.56
CA ASP A 862 19.82 18.71 -54.92
C ASP A 862 20.51 18.08 -53.70
N ASN A 863 21.54 18.74 -53.14
CA ASN A 863 22.23 18.26 -51.93
C ASN A 863 21.27 17.97 -50.75
N ASP A 864 20.12 18.65 -50.67
CA ASP A 864 19.16 18.48 -49.57
C ASP A 864 17.82 17.85 -50.00
N LYS A 865 17.65 17.46 -51.28
CA LYS A 865 16.36 16.96 -51.80
C LYS A 865 16.50 15.66 -52.60
N LEU A 866 15.72 14.67 -52.19
CA LEU A 866 15.63 13.35 -52.81
C LEU A 866 14.23 13.14 -53.39
N SER A 867 14.12 12.54 -54.58
CA SER A 867 12.85 12.14 -55.18
C SER A 867 12.79 10.62 -55.34
N ILE A 868 11.66 10.02 -54.93
CA ILE A 868 11.40 8.59 -55.06
C ILE A 868 10.20 8.39 -55.98
N SER A 869 10.41 7.86 -57.17
CA SER A 869 9.35 7.54 -58.13
C SER A 869 8.79 6.13 -57.86
N MET A 870 7.47 5.99 -57.76
CA MET A 870 6.75 4.74 -57.44
C MET A 870 5.63 4.44 -58.45
N ILE A 871 5.95 4.52 -59.75
CA ILE A 871 5.00 4.40 -60.87
C ILE A 871 4.18 3.10 -60.83
N GLU A 872 4.72 2.00 -60.29
CA GLU A 872 4.03 0.72 -60.17
C GLU A 872 2.76 0.80 -59.28
N ALA A 873 2.66 1.79 -58.39
CA ALA A 873 1.47 2.03 -57.57
C ALA A 873 0.24 2.41 -58.43
N ALA A 874 0.47 3.03 -59.58
CA ALA A 874 -0.58 3.41 -60.54
C ALA A 874 -1.35 2.20 -61.10
N LYS A 875 -0.72 1.01 -61.12
CA LYS A 875 -1.27 -0.23 -61.72
C LYS A 875 -2.11 -1.07 -60.75
N ARG A 876 -2.30 -0.63 -59.50
CA ARG A 876 -3.04 -1.36 -58.45
C ARG A 876 -4.49 -0.89 -58.36
N GLU A 877 -5.40 -1.72 -57.85
CA GLU A 877 -6.83 -1.39 -57.70
C GLU A 877 -7.11 -0.08 -56.95
N ARG A 878 -6.24 0.31 -56.00
CA ARG A 878 -6.35 1.56 -55.23
C ARG A 878 -5.03 2.35 -55.29
N PRO A 879 -4.75 3.08 -56.38
CA PRO A 879 -3.44 3.67 -56.63
C PRO A 879 -2.96 4.64 -55.55
N TYR A 880 -3.79 5.60 -55.15
CA TYR A 880 -3.43 6.63 -54.17
C TYR A 880 -3.26 6.07 -52.75
N LEU A 881 -4.07 5.08 -52.38
CA LEU A 881 -4.02 4.44 -51.07
C LEU A 881 -2.78 3.55 -50.98
N THR A 882 -2.44 2.86 -52.07
CA THR A 882 -1.21 2.08 -52.21
C THR A 882 0.03 2.98 -52.17
N LEU A 883 0.03 4.11 -52.88
CA LEU A 883 1.12 5.09 -52.85
C LEU A 883 1.36 5.57 -51.42
N ARG A 884 0.32 5.98 -50.68
CA ARG A 884 0.44 6.38 -49.27
C ARG A 884 0.96 5.26 -48.37
N GLN A 885 0.49 4.03 -48.55
CA GLN A 885 1.00 2.87 -47.80
C GLN A 885 2.48 2.62 -48.07
N TRP A 886 2.90 2.71 -49.33
CA TRP A 886 4.29 2.53 -49.73
C TRP A 886 5.19 3.67 -49.24
N THR A 887 4.72 4.93 -49.32
CA THR A 887 5.39 6.08 -48.72
C THR A 887 5.60 5.85 -47.22
N GLN A 888 4.56 5.46 -46.48
CA GLN A 888 4.71 5.15 -45.05
C GLN A 888 5.71 4.01 -44.81
N ARG A 889 5.65 2.94 -45.63
CA ARG A 889 6.56 1.81 -45.51
C ARG A 889 8.02 2.20 -45.74
N VAL A 890 8.29 3.15 -46.64
CA VAL A 890 9.63 3.69 -46.87
C VAL A 890 10.05 4.59 -45.71
N LEU A 891 9.18 5.51 -45.26
CA LEU A 891 9.47 6.45 -44.17
C LEU A 891 9.74 5.76 -42.81
N GLU A 892 9.08 4.62 -42.55
CA GLU A 892 9.26 3.84 -41.32
C GLU A 892 10.47 2.90 -41.35
N LYS A 893 11.19 2.78 -42.47
CA LYS A 893 12.39 1.92 -42.51
C LYS A 893 13.53 2.53 -41.69
N ARG A 894 14.14 1.66 -40.88
CA ARG A 894 15.31 1.94 -40.04
C ARG A 894 16.59 1.95 -40.88
N ILE A 895 17.39 3.01 -40.74
CA ILE A 895 18.71 3.13 -41.38
C ILE A 895 19.79 2.60 -40.44
N ARG A 896 19.79 3.06 -39.19
CA ARG A 896 20.80 2.74 -38.17
C ARG A 896 20.16 2.58 -36.78
N GLY A 897 20.91 2.00 -35.85
CA GLY A 897 20.47 1.78 -34.48
C GLY A 897 19.71 0.47 -34.27
N ILE A 898 19.26 0.29 -33.05
CA ILE A 898 18.58 -0.92 -32.59
C ILE A 898 17.07 -0.67 -32.56
N GLU A 899 16.29 -1.66 -33.02
CA GLU A 899 14.83 -1.58 -33.05
C GLU A 899 14.25 -1.31 -31.67
N GLY A 900 13.31 -0.36 -31.58
CA GLY A 900 12.59 -0.07 -30.35
C GLY A 900 13.27 0.95 -29.45
N ILE A 901 14.55 1.30 -29.69
CA ILE A 901 15.29 2.30 -28.91
C ILE A 901 15.11 3.70 -29.51
N SER A 902 14.10 4.43 -29.04
CA SER A 902 13.74 5.75 -29.56
C SER A 902 14.66 6.89 -29.11
N ARG A 903 15.19 6.84 -27.87
CA ARG A 903 16.07 7.88 -27.31
C ARG A 903 17.16 7.25 -26.45
N VAL A 904 18.27 7.96 -26.36
CA VAL A 904 19.46 7.59 -25.59
C VAL A 904 20.07 8.84 -24.99
N TRP A 905 20.57 8.76 -23.76
CA TRP A 905 21.39 9.80 -23.14
C TRP A 905 22.40 9.17 -22.20
N VAL A 906 23.48 9.89 -21.93
CA VAL A 906 24.54 9.46 -21.02
C VAL A 906 24.32 10.13 -19.67
N GLU A 907 24.40 9.35 -18.60
CA GLU A 907 24.23 9.79 -17.22
C GLU A 907 25.40 9.26 -16.38
N ALA A 908 25.87 10.04 -15.41
CA ALA A 908 26.84 9.57 -14.44
C ALA A 908 26.10 8.94 -13.26
N THR A 909 26.55 7.75 -12.84
CA THR A 909 26.08 7.09 -11.61
C THR A 909 26.60 7.82 -10.37
N ASP A 910 26.06 7.49 -9.20
CA ASP A 910 26.50 8.05 -7.91
C ASP A 910 28.00 7.77 -7.63
N GLU A 911 28.55 6.70 -8.20
CA GLU A 911 29.97 6.32 -8.12
C GLU A 911 30.85 7.00 -9.19
N GLY A 912 30.27 7.85 -10.04
CA GLY A 912 30.96 8.60 -11.09
C GLY A 912 31.21 7.83 -12.40
N GLU A 913 30.71 6.59 -12.52
CA GLU A 913 30.77 5.81 -13.76
C GLU A 913 29.70 6.26 -14.76
N LEU A 914 30.04 6.41 -16.05
CA LEU A 914 29.08 6.78 -17.09
C LEU A 914 28.28 5.57 -17.58
N VAL A 915 26.95 5.70 -17.57
CA VAL A 915 25.99 4.72 -18.09
C VAL A 915 25.14 5.32 -19.20
N ILE A 916 24.67 4.47 -20.12
CA ILE A 916 23.73 4.91 -21.16
C ILE A 916 22.32 4.52 -20.73
N LYS A 917 21.42 5.51 -20.65
CA LYS A 917 19.99 5.30 -20.41
C LYS A 917 19.22 5.40 -21.72
N THR A 918 18.21 4.56 -21.88
CA THR A 918 17.40 4.53 -23.12
C THR A 918 15.91 4.66 -22.85
N ARG A 919 15.19 5.25 -23.81
CA ARG A 919 13.73 5.16 -23.96
C ARG A 919 13.43 4.15 -25.06
N GLY A 920 12.84 3.02 -24.68
CA GLY A 920 12.82 1.81 -25.49
C GLY A 920 13.78 0.76 -24.95
N SER A 921 13.47 -0.50 -25.20
CA SER A 921 14.25 -1.65 -24.75
C SER A 921 14.41 -2.66 -25.89
N ASN A 922 15.63 -3.21 -26.00
CA ASN A 922 15.98 -4.31 -26.89
C ASN A 922 17.30 -4.96 -26.40
N LEU A 923 17.22 -5.56 -25.22
CA LEU A 923 18.29 -6.24 -24.51
C LEU A 923 18.98 -7.30 -25.37
N LYS A 924 18.22 -8.05 -26.19
CA LYS A 924 18.75 -9.12 -27.04
C LYS A 924 19.82 -8.65 -28.01
N GLU A 925 19.62 -7.48 -28.62
CA GLU A 925 20.59 -6.90 -29.56
C GLU A 925 21.67 -6.08 -28.84
N VAL A 926 21.35 -5.45 -27.72
CA VAL A 926 22.28 -4.61 -26.96
C VAL A 926 23.38 -5.41 -26.26
N ILE A 927 23.07 -6.58 -25.70
CA ILE A 927 24.04 -7.45 -25.02
C ILE A 927 25.15 -7.93 -25.96
N LYS A 928 24.90 -7.99 -27.27
CA LYS A 928 25.86 -8.45 -28.29
C LYS A 928 26.92 -7.41 -28.64
N LEU A 929 26.80 -6.17 -28.16
CA LEU A 929 27.68 -5.06 -28.53
C LEU A 929 28.97 -5.07 -27.72
N ASP A 930 30.11 -4.86 -28.41
CA ASP A 930 31.44 -4.99 -27.81
C ASP A 930 31.76 -3.99 -26.69
N PHE A 931 31.14 -2.81 -26.71
CA PHE A 931 31.36 -1.75 -25.71
C PHE A 931 30.42 -1.85 -24.50
N VAL A 932 29.44 -2.74 -24.55
CA VAL A 932 28.47 -2.96 -23.47
C VAL A 932 29.00 -4.00 -22.49
N ASP A 933 28.73 -3.80 -21.21
CA ASP A 933 28.92 -4.79 -20.17
C ASP A 933 27.65 -5.65 -20.04
N PRO A 934 27.68 -6.91 -20.52
CA PRO A 934 26.51 -7.78 -20.52
C PRO A 934 26.13 -8.26 -19.12
N SER A 935 27.04 -8.18 -18.14
CA SER A 935 26.79 -8.68 -16.78
C SER A 935 25.97 -7.74 -15.91
N ARG A 936 26.00 -6.43 -16.21
CA ARG A 936 25.32 -5.38 -15.42
C ARG A 936 24.15 -4.71 -16.15
N THR A 937 24.10 -4.81 -17.49
CA THR A 937 23.05 -4.16 -18.30
C THR A 937 21.67 -4.72 -17.99
N ILE A 938 20.71 -3.83 -17.70
CA ILE A 938 19.37 -4.21 -17.22
C ILE A 938 18.28 -3.34 -17.87
N THR A 939 17.10 -3.93 -18.08
CA THR A 939 15.88 -3.25 -18.55
C THR A 939 14.78 -3.34 -17.51
N ASN A 940 13.85 -2.38 -17.52
CA ASN A 940 12.64 -2.47 -16.71
C ASN A 940 11.59 -3.43 -17.33
N ASP A 941 11.78 -3.90 -18.57
CA ASP A 941 10.86 -4.86 -19.18
C ASP A 941 11.18 -6.31 -18.77
N CYS A 942 10.48 -6.79 -17.74
CA CYS A 942 10.70 -8.15 -17.23
C CYS A 942 10.26 -9.26 -18.20
N ARG A 943 9.45 -8.96 -19.23
CA ARG A 943 9.11 -9.92 -20.29
C ARG A 943 10.29 -10.15 -21.21
N GLU A 944 10.94 -9.08 -21.59
CA GLU A 944 12.14 -9.16 -22.40
C GLU A 944 13.27 -9.88 -21.66
N ILE A 945 13.44 -9.62 -20.36
CA ILE A 945 14.40 -10.35 -19.53
C ILE A 945 14.08 -11.85 -19.50
N PHE A 946 12.80 -12.24 -19.40
CA PHE A 946 12.42 -13.64 -19.45
C PHE A 946 12.80 -14.30 -20.79
N GLU A 947 12.55 -13.62 -21.91
CA GLU A 947 12.87 -14.15 -23.25
C GLU A 947 14.37 -14.28 -23.52
N VAL A 948 15.20 -13.41 -22.91
CA VAL A 948 16.65 -13.36 -23.16
C VAL A 948 17.46 -14.12 -22.10
N LEU A 949 17.14 -13.93 -20.81
CA LEU A 949 17.93 -14.40 -19.67
C LEU A 949 17.24 -15.52 -18.86
N GLY A 950 15.95 -15.77 -19.08
CA GLY A 950 15.19 -16.84 -18.42
C GLY A 950 14.41 -16.41 -17.17
N VAL A 951 13.79 -17.40 -16.51
CA VAL A 951 12.80 -17.17 -15.45
C VAL A 951 13.39 -16.58 -14.16
N GLU A 952 14.57 -17.00 -13.73
CA GLU A 952 15.22 -16.46 -12.51
C GLU A 952 15.61 -14.99 -12.66
N ALA A 953 16.12 -14.61 -13.85
CA ALA A 953 16.41 -13.22 -14.14
C ALA A 953 15.12 -12.37 -14.18
N ALA A 954 14.03 -12.93 -14.71
CA ALA A 954 12.73 -12.26 -14.71
C ALA A 954 12.16 -12.11 -13.29
N ARG A 955 12.33 -13.12 -12.43
CA ARG A 955 11.97 -13.09 -11.01
C ARG A 955 12.71 -11.97 -10.28
N ALA A 956 14.02 -11.85 -10.49
CA ALA A 956 14.83 -10.76 -9.94
C ALA A 956 14.40 -9.38 -10.48
N CYS A 957 14.08 -9.28 -11.77
CA CYS A 957 13.52 -8.05 -12.37
C CYS A 957 12.23 -7.61 -11.68
N ILE A 958 11.27 -8.55 -11.52
CA ILE A 958 9.98 -8.28 -10.90
C ILE A 958 10.19 -7.81 -9.46
N LEU A 959 11.02 -8.51 -8.68
CA LEU A 959 11.34 -8.13 -7.31
C LEU A 959 11.93 -6.70 -7.23
N ASN A 960 12.98 -6.43 -8.00
CA ASN A 960 13.66 -5.14 -7.99
C ASN A 960 12.76 -3.99 -8.44
N GLU A 961 11.95 -4.19 -9.48
CA GLU A 961 10.99 -3.18 -9.96
C GLU A 961 9.88 -2.92 -8.93
N LEU A 962 9.30 -3.96 -8.32
CA LEU A 962 8.28 -3.81 -7.28
C LEU A 962 8.85 -3.07 -6.06
N THR A 963 10.04 -3.45 -5.59
CA THR A 963 10.73 -2.79 -4.48
C THR A 963 11.07 -1.34 -4.80
N ARG A 964 11.54 -1.05 -6.03
CA ARG A 964 11.82 0.34 -6.47
C ARG A 964 10.57 1.19 -6.40
N ILE A 965 9.44 0.70 -6.92
CA ILE A 965 8.16 1.42 -6.94
C ILE A 965 7.66 1.74 -5.51
N LEU A 966 7.80 0.79 -4.59
CA LEU A 966 7.41 1.00 -3.19
C LEU A 966 8.33 2.03 -2.51
N ASN A 967 9.65 1.93 -2.70
CA ASN A 967 10.64 2.85 -2.14
C ASN A 967 10.51 4.28 -2.70
N GLU A 968 10.27 4.45 -4.01
CA GLU A 968 10.03 5.76 -4.66
C GLU A 968 8.86 6.52 -4.00
N GLN A 969 7.86 5.81 -3.49
CA GLN A 969 6.70 6.41 -2.80
C GLN A 969 6.90 6.54 -1.28
N GLY A 970 8.09 6.17 -0.79
CA GLY A 970 8.44 6.11 0.62
C GLY A 970 7.62 5.08 1.40
N LEU A 971 7.20 3.99 0.77
CA LEU A 971 6.46 2.93 1.43
C LEU A 971 7.45 1.84 1.83
N GLU A 972 7.76 1.77 3.12
CA GLU A 972 8.60 0.71 3.67
C GLU A 972 7.77 -0.58 3.70
N VAL A 973 8.15 -1.55 2.88
CA VAL A 973 7.63 -2.92 2.88
C VAL A 973 8.81 -3.86 2.94
N ASP A 974 8.79 -4.82 3.87
CA ASP A 974 9.85 -5.82 3.96
C ASP A 974 9.97 -6.61 2.65
N GLN A 975 11.21 -6.82 2.18
CA GLN A 975 11.49 -7.45 0.89
C GLN A 975 11.00 -8.90 0.82
N ARG A 976 10.87 -9.61 1.96
CA ARG A 976 10.40 -11.00 2.00
C ARG A 976 8.98 -11.14 1.44
N TYR A 977 8.12 -10.17 1.70
CA TYR A 977 6.77 -10.15 1.14
C TYR A 977 6.79 -9.95 -0.38
N VAL A 978 7.63 -9.04 -0.87
CA VAL A 978 7.74 -8.76 -2.32
C VAL A 978 8.36 -9.96 -3.05
N SER A 979 9.33 -10.62 -2.42
CA SER A 979 9.91 -11.89 -2.88
C SER A 979 8.83 -12.94 -3.04
N LEU A 980 7.94 -13.13 -2.06
CA LEU A 980 6.88 -14.13 -2.17
C LEU A 980 5.95 -13.86 -3.37
N VAL A 981 5.66 -12.60 -3.69
CA VAL A 981 4.88 -12.24 -4.88
C VAL A 981 5.61 -12.60 -6.16
N ALA A 982 6.90 -12.27 -6.25
CA ALA A 982 7.72 -12.62 -7.41
C ALA A 982 7.85 -14.14 -7.59
N ASP A 983 7.98 -14.89 -6.49
CA ASP A 983 8.06 -16.36 -6.49
C ASP A 983 6.72 -16.99 -6.87
N ALA A 984 5.61 -16.49 -6.33
CA ALA A 984 4.27 -16.93 -6.69
C ALA A 984 3.95 -16.69 -8.18
N MET A 985 4.56 -15.69 -8.81
CA MET A 985 4.46 -15.45 -10.25
C MET A 985 5.37 -16.35 -11.09
N THR A 986 6.43 -16.95 -10.54
CA THR A 986 7.50 -17.58 -11.34
C THR A 986 7.72 -19.06 -11.04
N TYR A 987 7.15 -19.60 -9.96
CA TYR A 987 7.35 -21.00 -9.53
C TYR A 987 6.95 -22.07 -10.57
N THR A 988 6.14 -21.72 -11.58
CA THR A 988 5.74 -22.65 -12.66
C THR A 988 6.78 -22.78 -13.79
N GLY A 989 7.90 -22.05 -13.71
CA GLY A 989 8.94 -22.01 -14.74
C GLY A 989 8.70 -21.00 -15.85
N LYS A 990 7.58 -20.26 -15.82
CA LYS A 990 7.30 -19.10 -16.66
C LYS A 990 6.60 -18.03 -15.82
N PRO A 991 6.85 -16.73 -16.04
CA PRO A 991 6.12 -15.68 -15.35
C PRO A 991 4.62 -15.75 -15.68
N THR A 992 3.79 -15.98 -14.66
CA THR A 992 2.33 -15.95 -14.75
C THR A 992 1.77 -14.68 -14.11
N PRO A 993 0.73 -14.07 -14.69
CA PRO A 993 0.10 -12.91 -14.11
C PRO A 993 -0.75 -13.31 -12.90
N LEU A 994 -0.68 -12.54 -11.81
CA LEU A 994 -1.61 -12.66 -10.69
C LEU A 994 -2.96 -12.05 -11.08
N SER A 995 -3.68 -12.73 -11.99
CA SER A 995 -4.92 -12.24 -12.58
C SER A 995 -6.11 -13.16 -12.29
N LEU A 996 -7.23 -12.55 -11.89
CA LEU A 996 -8.54 -13.21 -11.77
C LEU A 996 -9.38 -13.10 -13.05
N GLN A 997 -8.99 -12.24 -13.99
CA GLN A 997 -9.71 -12.01 -15.26
C GLN A 997 -8.72 -11.59 -16.35
N ALA A 998 -8.79 -12.26 -17.49
CA ALA A 998 -8.24 -11.76 -18.74
C ALA A 998 -9.07 -10.53 -19.18
N SER A 999 -8.51 -9.34 -19.03
CA SER A 999 -9.08 -8.14 -19.66
C SER A 999 -8.86 -8.24 -21.18
N GLY A 1000 -9.93 -8.47 -21.95
CA GLY A 1000 -9.94 -8.17 -23.39
C GLY A 1000 -9.62 -9.32 -24.37
N VAL A 1001 -9.58 -10.58 -23.94
CA VAL A 1001 -9.41 -11.71 -24.88
C VAL A 1001 -10.73 -12.46 -25.07
N PRO A 1002 -11.29 -12.54 -26.29
CA PRO A 1002 -12.52 -13.30 -26.59
C PRO A 1002 -12.37 -14.82 -26.45
N SER A 1003 -11.21 -15.33 -26.03
CA SER A 1003 -10.88 -16.75 -25.99
C SER A 1003 -10.32 -17.18 -24.62
N GLY A 1004 -11.19 -17.70 -23.76
CA GLY A 1004 -10.99 -19.01 -23.10
C GLY A 1004 -9.87 -19.22 -22.07
N PHE A 1005 -9.18 -18.21 -21.55
CA PHE A 1005 -8.22 -18.42 -20.45
C PHE A 1005 -8.82 -18.07 -19.08
N PHE A 1006 -9.19 -19.13 -18.35
CA PHE A 1006 -9.73 -19.12 -16.98
C PHE A 1006 -8.62 -18.86 -15.96
N SER A 1007 -8.95 -18.24 -14.81
CA SER A 1007 -7.95 -17.82 -13.82
C SER A 1007 -7.28 -18.98 -13.10
N GLU A 1008 -6.18 -18.64 -12.40
CA GLU A 1008 -5.38 -19.49 -11.53
C GLU A 1008 -6.10 -19.99 -10.26
N MET A 1009 -7.38 -19.67 -10.04
CA MET A 1009 -8.12 -20.27 -8.93
C MET A 1009 -8.14 -21.80 -9.08
N LYS A 1010 -7.70 -22.52 -8.05
CA LYS A 1010 -7.29 -23.93 -8.20
C LYS A 1010 -8.47 -24.89 -8.25
N THR A 1011 -9.58 -24.53 -7.62
CA THR A 1011 -10.77 -25.36 -7.45
C THR A 1011 -12.01 -24.75 -8.14
N PRO A 1012 -12.90 -25.56 -8.72
CA PRO A 1012 -14.16 -25.10 -9.32
C PRO A 1012 -15.01 -24.19 -8.41
N LEU A 1013 -15.15 -24.51 -7.11
CA LEU A 1013 -15.91 -23.71 -6.14
C LEU A 1013 -15.32 -22.30 -5.98
N SER A 1014 -14.00 -22.22 -5.78
CA SER A 1014 -13.30 -20.95 -5.70
C SER A 1014 -13.49 -20.13 -6.99
N LYS A 1015 -13.35 -20.76 -8.17
CA LYS A 1015 -13.59 -20.11 -9.47
C LYS A 1015 -15.00 -19.52 -9.53
N MET A 1016 -16.04 -20.27 -9.16
CA MET A 1016 -17.42 -19.77 -9.20
C MET A 1016 -17.67 -18.55 -8.31
N ALA A 1017 -16.97 -18.43 -7.17
CA ALA A 1017 -17.14 -17.27 -6.31
C ALA A 1017 -16.69 -15.94 -6.95
N TYR A 1018 -15.77 -15.99 -7.91
CA TYR A 1018 -15.17 -14.78 -8.50
C TYR A 1018 -15.25 -14.67 -10.04
N GLU A 1019 -15.42 -15.78 -10.75
CA GLU A 1019 -15.49 -15.86 -12.22
C GLU A 1019 -16.94 -15.92 -12.74
N TRP A 1020 -17.08 -16.19 -14.05
CA TRP A 1020 -18.35 -16.44 -14.73
C TRP A 1020 -18.85 -17.84 -14.35
N VAL A 1021 -19.68 -17.92 -13.29
CA VAL A 1021 -20.25 -19.16 -12.74
C VAL A 1021 -20.75 -20.08 -13.84
N TYR A 1022 -21.49 -19.55 -14.82
CA TYR A 1022 -22.00 -20.31 -15.95
C TYR A 1022 -20.93 -21.11 -16.70
N HIS A 1023 -19.81 -20.46 -17.07
CA HIS A 1023 -18.75 -21.12 -17.83
C HIS A 1023 -17.98 -22.15 -17.00
N VAL A 1024 -17.75 -21.85 -15.71
CA VAL A 1024 -17.08 -22.77 -14.80
C VAL A 1024 -17.92 -24.04 -14.63
N VAL A 1025 -19.20 -23.89 -14.30
CA VAL A 1025 -20.12 -25.03 -14.12
C VAL A 1025 -20.16 -25.90 -15.38
N LEU A 1026 -20.32 -25.31 -16.56
CA LEU A 1026 -20.37 -26.08 -17.82
C LEU A 1026 -19.07 -26.82 -18.11
N ASN A 1027 -17.92 -26.17 -17.94
CA ASN A 1027 -16.64 -26.79 -18.23
C ASN A 1027 -16.29 -27.91 -17.24
N THR A 1028 -16.52 -27.69 -15.95
CA THR A 1028 -16.30 -28.67 -14.89
C THR A 1028 -17.26 -29.85 -15.05
N ALA A 1029 -18.55 -29.60 -15.32
CA ALA A 1029 -19.52 -30.66 -15.58
C ALA A 1029 -19.19 -31.47 -16.84
N ARG A 1030 -18.75 -30.82 -17.93
CA ARG A 1030 -18.36 -31.49 -19.18
C ARG A 1030 -17.17 -32.45 -18.99
N LYS A 1031 -16.25 -32.10 -18.09
CA LYS A 1031 -15.04 -32.89 -17.82
C LYS A 1031 -15.22 -33.91 -16.70
N GLY A 1032 -16.26 -33.80 -15.88
CA GLY A 1032 -16.39 -34.58 -14.65
C GLY A 1032 -15.30 -34.24 -13.63
N GLU A 1033 -14.92 -32.96 -13.51
CA GLU A 1033 -13.91 -32.51 -12.54
C GLU A 1033 -14.47 -32.55 -11.11
N ASP A 1034 -13.78 -33.25 -10.21
CA ASP A 1034 -14.06 -33.23 -8.77
C ASP A 1034 -13.52 -31.94 -8.10
N ASN A 1035 -14.20 -31.47 -7.05
CA ASN A 1035 -13.76 -30.33 -6.25
C ASN A 1035 -13.33 -30.76 -4.84
N PRO A 1036 -12.05 -31.08 -4.61
CA PRO A 1036 -11.54 -31.29 -3.25
C PRO A 1036 -11.55 -29.96 -2.47
N ILE A 1037 -11.98 -30.01 -1.20
CA ILE A 1037 -12.03 -28.84 -0.31
C ILE A 1037 -10.63 -28.63 0.27
N MET A 1038 -9.78 -27.90 -0.46
CA MET A 1038 -8.37 -27.69 -0.09
C MET A 1038 -8.06 -26.24 0.31
N GLY A 1039 -8.82 -25.27 -0.24
CA GLY A 1039 -8.58 -23.85 -0.02
C GLY A 1039 -9.47 -23.24 1.07
N PRO A 1040 -9.03 -22.15 1.74
CA PRO A 1040 -9.84 -21.41 2.72
C PRO A 1040 -11.20 -20.95 2.16
N LEU A 1041 -11.25 -20.53 0.89
CA LEU A 1041 -12.48 -20.08 0.27
C LEU A 1041 -13.47 -21.22 0.04
N ASP A 1042 -12.99 -22.42 -0.29
CA ASP A 1042 -13.85 -23.58 -0.52
C ASP A 1042 -14.48 -24.01 0.80
N ALA A 1043 -13.68 -24.08 1.87
CA ALA A 1043 -14.15 -24.37 3.22
C ALA A 1043 -15.20 -23.33 3.68
N LEU A 1044 -14.94 -22.04 3.45
CA LEU A 1044 -15.88 -20.97 3.80
C LEU A 1044 -17.22 -21.08 3.06
N ILE A 1045 -17.19 -21.38 1.75
CA ILE A 1045 -18.41 -21.61 0.95
C ILE A 1045 -19.21 -22.79 1.48
N MET A 1046 -18.52 -23.85 1.92
CA MET A 1046 -19.13 -25.07 2.46
C MET A 1046 -19.50 -24.97 3.95
N GLY A 1047 -19.13 -23.88 4.64
CA GLY A 1047 -19.36 -23.72 6.07
C GLY A 1047 -18.47 -24.61 6.95
N GLN A 1048 -17.30 -25.00 6.45
CA GLN A 1048 -16.28 -25.77 7.17
C GLN A 1048 -15.18 -24.85 7.70
N THR A 1049 -14.45 -25.31 8.72
CA THR A 1049 -13.26 -24.62 9.24
C THR A 1049 -12.19 -24.53 8.15
N PRO A 1050 -11.67 -23.33 7.81
CA PRO A 1050 -10.61 -23.18 6.82
C PRO A 1050 -9.34 -23.96 7.18
N PRO A 1051 -8.70 -24.68 6.25
CA PRO A 1051 -7.51 -25.51 6.51
C PRO A 1051 -6.20 -24.70 6.59
N VAL A 1052 -6.22 -23.58 7.30
CA VAL A 1052 -5.09 -22.64 7.51
C VAL A 1052 -5.08 -22.13 8.94
N GLY A 1053 -3.90 -21.77 9.46
CA GLY A 1053 -3.75 -21.32 10.85
C GLY A 1053 -4.28 -22.34 11.86
N THR A 1054 -5.06 -21.86 12.83
CA THR A 1054 -5.70 -22.65 13.89
C THR A 1054 -6.58 -23.78 13.34
N GLY A 1055 -7.19 -23.62 12.17
CA GLY A 1055 -8.08 -24.60 11.56
C GLY A 1055 -7.41 -25.85 10.98
N ARG A 1056 -6.08 -25.88 10.89
CA ARG A 1056 -5.31 -27.05 10.43
C ARG A 1056 -4.69 -27.85 11.60
N VAL A 1057 -4.93 -27.41 12.83
CA VAL A 1057 -4.48 -28.11 14.03
C VAL A 1057 -5.58 -29.09 14.46
N GLU A 1058 -5.22 -30.37 14.63
CA GLU A 1058 -6.09 -31.37 15.24
C GLU A 1058 -5.66 -31.61 16.69
N ILE A 1059 -6.57 -31.39 17.63
CA ILE A 1059 -6.35 -31.70 19.04
C ILE A 1059 -6.97 -33.08 19.32
N ARG A 1060 -6.19 -34.00 19.87
CA ARG A 1060 -6.64 -35.34 20.26
C ARG A 1060 -6.43 -35.54 21.76
N TRP A 1061 -7.36 -36.24 22.39
CA TRP A 1061 -7.27 -36.57 23.80
C TRP A 1061 -6.27 -37.71 24.01
N ASP A 1062 -5.26 -37.50 24.87
CA ASP A 1062 -4.34 -38.55 25.29
C ASP A 1062 -4.90 -39.31 26.50
N TRP A 1063 -5.66 -40.35 26.21
CA TRP A 1063 -6.28 -41.20 27.23
C TRP A 1063 -5.24 -41.85 28.17
N SER A 1064 -4.05 -42.16 27.66
CA SER A 1064 -3.00 -42.84 28.43
C SER A 1064 -2.40 -41.93 29.51
N LYS A 1065 -2.39 -40.63 29.28
CA LYS A 1065 -1.97 -39.63 30.27
C LYS A 1065 -3.07 -39.41 31.31
N THR A 1066 -4.32 -39.29 30.86
CA THR A 1066 -5.47 -39.15 31.76
C THR A 1066 -5.62 -40.35 32.69
N GLU A 1067 -5.47 -41.57 32.17
CA GLU A 1067 -5.56 -42.78 32.99
C GLU A 1067 -4.47 -42.81 34.07
N ARG A 1068 -3.26 -42.32 33.77
CA ARG A 1068 -2.19 -42.17 34.77
C ARG A 1068 -2.55 -41.13 35.83
N MET A 1069 -3.01 -39.95 35.42
CA MET A 1069 -3.41 -38.89 36.35
C MET A 1069 -4.56 -39.33 37.27
N LEU A 1070 -5.58 -40.01 36.72
CA LEU A 1070 -6.69 -40.54 37.50
C LEU A 1070 -6.26 -41.65 38.46
N ARG A 1071 -5.24 -42.46 38.10
CA ARG A 1071 -4.69 -43.45 39.03
C ARG A 1071 -3.86 -42.80 40.15
N GLU A 1072 -3.10 -41.75 39.83
CA GLU A 1072 -2.30 -40.99 40.79
C GLU A 1072 -3.14 -40.14 41.75
N GLU A 1073 -4.33 -39.66 41.36
CA GLU A 1073 -5.27 -38.97 42.27
C GLU A 1073 -6.08 -39.94 43.16
N VAL A 1074 -6.15 -41.23 42.79
CA VAL A 1074 -6.87 -42.26 43.54
C VAL A 1074 -5.96 -43.02 44.53
N THR A 1075 -4.63 -42.85 44.41
CA THR A 1075 -3.63 -43.27 45.41
C THR A 1075 -3.23 -42.13 46.32
#